data_AF-A0A3S3SUB5-F1
#
_entry.id   AF-A0A3S3SUB5-F1
#
_cell.length_a   1.000
_cell.length_b   1.000
_cell.length_c   1.000
_cell.angle_alpha   90.00
_cell.angle_beta   90.00
_cell.angle_gamma   90.00
#
_symmetry.space_group_name_H-M   'P 1'
#
loop_
_entity.id
_entity.type
_entity.pdbx_description
1 polymer ?
#
loop_
_entity_poly.entity_id
_entity_poly.type
_entity_poly.pdbx_seq_one_letter_code
_entity_poly.pdbx_strand_id
1 'polypeptide(L)'
;MKRKYLTAMLESIVLKFVACKRYPMLSICFIICLLLFSIHSKAQVCGTSGIDGPSTNTNPINTYYPVSGDKTLNAGQNSILLEGVPATDAYGNNYGNIGIRPGDLILIIQMQDALINYNNNNQYGSGTNNSGADGLGGTGYTNIGFSGKFEYVIALNIVPITGGTLNFRGAGAGNGVVNTYVNAAPTATRGQRRFQIVRVPQYSNLTLTADITTVPYNGKAGGVIAFDVAGNMNFGGFKIDASEKGFRGGFGPVAGSANNTNSVYVTPSTSTTSVGKGEGIAGTPRYMFDGYKDFDNIDEGLPGGSYGKGAPANGGGGGNDHNSGGGGGGNGGYGGVGGKGWEGHANPNTFPSGGRPGSLIPVDITRLIMGGGGGGGDANNATTGVKGGVGGGIILVNVEKITGAGLIMSNGGNGQPGVYGSAPDGAGGGGAGGTIFVRSLTNSAGANLTIQANGGRGGNTLNDAGNEHGPGGGGGGGVIYHNVPGATVATSVALGVSGRADNGAGTNHEAGNGTAGQVVAFTSASLPPHLQGGGQICYPTLTTVLTEANPGIPGSRNPGTTATYTLTLTNSTTGGNAGGVQAELKLPTGFTLTSITASLVGGTAGATNPPVNLVGGVYYIGSANLADAYNIPPGGQVVFTINVNIANNVAEGMHHASAQATYLDPTRTSANPNRRVTAATNGFAGSNTSYETGGAGNVNGVNYNGNLIASTGEDVHINAKPRPNNLEVDVIECDTKAEGQLTATDPDAAHTASTLVYSLEGTYDTSKGTLTLNPNGTFVFIPLVRFFGTINIQFRVTDPLGAYDIGTLTINQPKPLLDLTETIIHISTYGANDGAISVVSTGGVGTHTYRWEYPNGSVVTTKDISNLSPGQYTLTVTDANNCSYSETYIVREPPLVTLQPTQSICIGETTVLLPYTNPRVNPITYSIVWDNNAQTAGLVNVTDVTLPAIVTPATSANINIAVPTAVPVGTYHGLLRVKNAAGDSSGNLAFQIVITPYPIKAHIQLVN
;
A
#
# COMPACT_ATOMS: atom_id res chain seq x y z
N MET A 1 -19.25 29.58 7.96
CA MET A 1 -20.63 29.99 8.36
C MET A 1 -21.59 30.33 7.20
N LYS A 2 -21.36 29.86 5.96
CA LYS A 2 -22.28 30.06 4.80
C LYS A 2 -22.69 28.76 4.08
N ARG A 3 -22.69 27.61 4.77
CA ARG A 3 -23.06 26.30 4.20
C ARG A 3 -24.30 25.66 4.82
N LYS A 4 -24.87 26.25 5.89
CA LYS A 4 -26.10 25.74 6.55
C LYS A 4 -27.41 26.35 6.03
N TYR A 5 -27.37 27.33 5.12
CA TYR A 5 -28.58 28.01 4.61
C TYR A 5 -29.14 27.43 3.29
N LEU A 6 -28.35 26.67 2.53
CA LEU A 6 -28.82 26.14 1.23
C LEU A 6 -29.62 24.83 1.41
N THR A 7 -29.27 24.01 2.39
CA THR A 7 -29.97 22.76 2.69
C THR A 7 -31.35 22.99 3.32
N ALA A 8 -31.47 24.03 4.17
CA ALA A 8 -32.75 24.41 4.78
C ALA A 8 -33.74 25.06 3.78
N MET A 9 -33.24 25.65 2.69
CA MET A 9 -34.10 26.23 1.64
C MET A 9 -34.68 25.15 0.72
N LEU A 10 -33.97 24.04 0.48
CA LEU A 10 -34.47 22.93 -0.33
C LEU A 10 -35.55 22.11 0.40
N GLU A 11 -35.39 21.87 1.71
CA GLU A 11 -36.41 21.14 2.50
C GLU A 11 -37.71 21.94 2.69
N SER A 12 -37.64 23.28 2.75
CA SER A 12 -38.83 24.14 2.85
C SER A 12 -39.65 24.26 1.55
N ILE A 13 -39.07 23.96 0.39
CA ILE A 13 -39.77 24.00 -0.90
C ILE A 13 -40.52 22.68 -1.16
N VAL A 14 -40.00 21.55 -0.67
CA VAL A 14 -40.63 20.23 -0.83
C VAL A 14 -41.82 20.02 0.10
N LEU A 15 -41.82 20.61 1.31
CA LEU A 15 -42.92 20.43 2.26
C LEU A 15 -44.16 21.33 2.04
N LYS A 16 -44.09 22.34 1.16
CA LYS A 16 -45.21 23.29 0.94
C LYS A 16 -46.13 22.97 -0.25
N PHE A 17 -45.88 21.90 -1.01
CA PHE A 17 -46.69 21.55 -2.18
C PHE A 17 -47.66 20.37 -2.00
N VAL A 18 -47.92 19.91 -0.76
CA VAL A 18 -48.91 18.85 -0.48
C VAL A 18 -50.34 19.40 -0.29
N ALA A 19 -50.56 20.71 -0.37
CA ALA A 19 -51.88 21.32 -0.18
C ALA A 19 -52.32 22.23 -1.33
N CYS A 20 -52.44 21.70 -2.56
CA CYS A 20 -53.38 22.29 -3.53
C CYS A 20 -53.71 21.32 -4.69
N LYS A 21 -54.93 20.78 -4.70
CA LYS A 21 -55.54 20.13 -5.87
C LYS A 21 -55.91 21.20 -6.89
N ARG A 22 -55.14 21.35 -7.97
CA ARG A 22 -55.55 21.75 -9.34
C ARG A 22 -54.29 21.91 -10.20
N TYR A 23 -54.36 21.53 -11.48
CA TYR A 23 -53.33 21.63 -12.54
C TYR A 23 -52.41 20.40 -12.77
N PRO A 24 -52.90 19.32 -13.41
CA PRO A 24 -52.08 18.18 -13.84
C PRO A 24 -51.10 18.47 -14.99
N MET A 25 -51.24 19.60 -15.72
CA MET A 25 -50.34 19.94 -16.84
C MET A 25 -48.98 20.55 -16.40
N LEU A 26 -48.89 21.13 -15.21
CA LEU A 26 -47.65 21.81 -14.77
C LEU A 26 -46.62 20.82 -14.18
N SER A 27 -47.07 19.72 -13.56
CA SER A 27 -46.19 18.66 -13.04
C SER A 27 -45.52 17.83 -14.14
N ILE A 28 -46.21 17.55 -15.25
CA ILE A 28 -45.64 16.80 -16.37
C ILE A 28 -44.57 17.64 -17.10
N CYS A 29 -44.78 18.95 -17.22
CA CYS A 29 -43.78 19.88 -17.77
C CYS A 29 -42.55 20.01 -16.86
N PHE A 30 -42.72 19.98 -15.54
CA PHE A 30 -41.61 20.05 -14.57
C PHE A 30 -40.78 18.75 -14.52
N ILE A 31 -41.42 17.58 -14.64
CA ILE A 31 -40.75 16.27 -14.68
C ILE A 31 -40.02 16.04 -16.02
N ILE A 32 -40.59 16.49 -17.15
CA ILE A 32 -39.91 16.47 -18.46
C ILE A 32 -38.73 17.46 -18.47
N CYS A 33 -38.84 18.61 -17.80
CA CYS A 33 -37.73 19.54 -17.64
C CYS A 33 -36.59 18.96 -16.78
N LEU A 34 -36.90 18.20 -15.72
CA LEU A 34 -35.90 17.50 -14.90
C LEU A 34 -35.25 16.29 -15.59
N LEU A 35 -35.95 15.62 -16.53
CA LEU A 35 -35.38 14.54 -17.34
C LEU A 35 -34.54 15.03 -18.52
N LEU A 36 -34.73 16.28 -18.97
CA LEU A 36 -33.96 16.91 -20.06
C LEU A 36 -32.69 17.62 -19.58
N PHE A 37 -32.56 17.91 -18.28
CA PHE A 37 -31.31 18.38 -17.68
C PHE A 37 -30.54 17.22 -17.03
N SER A 38 -30.05 16.29 -17.85
CA SER A 38 -28.82 15.60 -17.47
C SER A 38 -27.72 16.65 -17.43
N ILE A 39 -27.49 17.20 -16.23
CA ILE A 39 -26.29 17.98 -15.89
C ILE A 39 -25.10 17.04 -16.06
N HIS A 40 -24.65 16.88 -17.30
CA HIS A 40 -23.34 16.37 -17.61
C HIS A 40 -22.37 17.44 -17.11
N SER A 41 -21.99 17.34 -15.84
CA SER A 41 -20.78 17.94 -15.31
C SER A 41 -19.66 17.55 -16.27
N LYS A 42 -19.31 18.44 -17.20
CA LYS A 42 -18.25 18.16 -18.19
C LYS A 42 -16.97 17.84 -17.43
N ALA A 43 -16.36 16.69 -17.75
CA ALA A 43 -15.15 16.22 -17.10
C ALA A 43 -14.03 17.25 -17.25
N GLN A 44 -13.36 17.56 -16.13
CA GLN A 44 -12.21 18.43 -16.14
C GLN A 44 -11.01 17.72 -16.78
N VAL A 45 -10.20 18.48 -17.53
CA VAL A 45 -9.02 17.96 -18.21
C VAL A 45 -7.79 18.28 -17.37
N CYS A 46 -7.27 17.25 -16.68
CA CYS A 46 -6.11 17.37 -15.81
C CYS A 46 -5.01 16.39 -16.23
N GLY A 47 -3.85 16.94 -16.61
CA GLY A 47 -2.65 16.15 -16.91
C GLY A 47 -2.00 15.61 -15.63
N THR A 48 -0.78 15.12 -15.77
CA THR A 48 0.03 14.70 -14.63
C THR A 48 0.74 15.92 -14.06
N SER A 49 0.13 16.54 -13.05
CA SER A 49 0.63 17.77 -12.43
C SER A 49 2.09 17.63 -11.98
N GLY A 50 2.96 18.53 -12.45
CA GLY A 50 4.38 18.54 -12.09
C GLY A 50 5.22 17.41 -12.70
N ILE A 51 4.78 16.73 -13.76
CA ILE A 51 5.53 15.62 -14.38
C ILE A 51 6.89 16.06 -14.94
N ASP A 52 7.04 17.32 -15.38
CA ASP A 52 8.32 17.87 -15.85
C ASP A 52 9.22 18.36 -14.69
N GLY A 53 8.73 18.26 -13.46
CA GLY A 53 9.48 18.56 -12.26
C GLY A 53 9.83 20.03 -12.08
N PRO A 54 10.70 20.33 -11.10
CA PRO A 54 11.14 21.69 -10.84
C PRO A 54 12.15 22.11 -11.91
N SER A 55 12.08 23.34 -12.39
CA SER A 55 12.98 23.83 -13.44
C SER A 55 13.40 25.29 -13.24
N THR A 56 14.58 25.65 -13.79
CA THR A 56 15.17 26.99 -13.69
C THR A 56 15.43 27.72 -15.02
N ASN A 57 15.14 27.11 -16.18
CA ASN A 57 15.07 27.77 -17.51
C ASN A 57 14.78 26.73 -18.60
N THR A 58 13.94 27.05 -19.58
CA THR A 58 13.35 26.02 -20.46
C THR A 58 13.12 26.46 -21.91
N ASN A 59 14.07 27.13 -22.57
CA ASN A 59 13.94 27.37 -24.02
C ASN A 59 14.48 26.19 -24.86
N PRO A 60 13.76 25.72 -25.90
CA PRO A 60 12.34 26.02 -26.18
C PRO A 60 11.42 25.31 -25.18
N ILE A 61 10.36 26.02 -24.74
CA ILE A 61 9.49 25.51 -23.66
C ILE A 61 8.41 24.56 -24.18
N ASN A 62 7.98 24.78 -25.41
CA ASN A 62 6.97 23.96 -26.06
C ASN A 62 7.57 23.04 -27.10
N THR A 63 6.83 21.98 -27.44
CA THR A 63 7.09 21.15 -28.60
C THR A 63 5.88 21.17 -29.52
N TYR A 64 6.08 21.59 -30.77
CA TYR A 64 5.01 21.82 -31.75
C TYR A 64 4.92 20.66 -32.73
N TYR A 65 3.74 20.06 -32.82
CA TYR A 65 3.44 18.96 -33.74
C TYR A 65 2.49 19.45 -34.83
N PRO A 66 2.97 19.64 -36.07
CA PRO A 66 2.10 19.93 -37.20
C PRO A 66 1.15 18.76 -37.50
N VAL A 67 0.01 19.07 -38.11
CA VAL A 67 -0.97 18.07 -38.54
C VAL A 67 -0.72 17.68 -39.99
N SER A 68 -0.71 16.37 -40.24
CA SER A 68 -0.42 15.81 -41.57
C SER A 68 -1.58 15.98 -42.54
N GLY A 69 -1.33 16.68 -43.64
CA GLY A 69 -2.25 16.83 -44.77
C GLY A 69 -3.62 17.42 -44.40
N ASP A 70 -4.58 17.32 -45.31
CA ASP A 70 -5.93 17.82 -45.09
C ASP A 70 -6.68 16.90 -44.12
N LYS A 71 -7.00 17.42 -42.93
CA LYS A 71 -7.60 16.68 -41.83
C LYS A 71 -8.59 17.52 -41.05
N THR A 72 -9.77 16.97 -40.81
CA THR A 72 -10.73 17.50 -39.84
C THR A 72 -10.75 16.60 -38.61
N LEU A 73 -10.52 17.19 -37.44
CA LEU A 73 -10.74 16.57 -36.14
C LEU A 73 -12.10 17.05 -35.63
N ASN A 74 -13.13 16.21 -35.80
CA ASN A 74 -14.49 16.53 -35.40
C ASN A 74 -14.67 16.44 -33.89
N ALA A 75 -15.63 17.22 -33.36
CA ALA A 75 -16.06 17.10 -31.97
C ALA A 75 -16.37 15.62 -31.60
N GLY A 76 -15.85 15.17 -30.47
CA GLY A 76 -15.96 13.80 -29.98
C GLY A 76 -14.88 12.82 -30.45
N GLN A 77 -14.00 13.21 -31.38
CA GLN A 77 -12.85 12.38 -31.77
C GLN A 77 -11.70 12.50 -30.75
N ASN A 78 -10.97 11.41 -30.55
CA ASN A 78 -9.97 11.25 -29.50
C ASN A 78 -8.58 10.77 -30.00
N SER A 79 -8.35 10.86 -31.31
CA SER A 79 -7.12 10.42 -31.95
C SER A 79 -6.80 11.26 -33.19
N ILE A 80 -5.51 11.54 -33.41
CA ILE A 80 -5.02 12.28 -34.58
C ILE A 80 -3.59 11.86 -34.97
N LEU A 81 -3.30 11.81 -36.27
CA LEU A 81 -1.95 11.58 -36.80
C LEU A 81 -1.17 12.90 -36.87
N LEU A 82 0.00 12.93 -36.24
CA LEU A 82 0.90 14.09 -36.18
C LEU A 82 2.11 13.89 -37.11
N GLU A 83 2.54 14.97 -37.77
CA GLU A 83 3.85 15.03 -38.44
C GLU A 83 4.97 15.13 -37.39
N GLY A 84 6.21 14.95 -37.84
CA GLY A 84 7.38 15.25 -37.03
C GLY A 84 7.46 16.73 -36.65
N VAL A 85 8.02 16.98 -35.47
CA VAL A 85 8.38 18.32 -35.02
C VAL A 85 9.33 18.94 -36.06
N PRO A 86 9.08 20.17 -36.53
CA PRO A 86 9.95 20.81 -37.51
C PRO A 86 11.40 20.89 -37.01
N ALA A 87 12.35 20.77 -37.93
CA ALA A 87 13.75 20.99 -37.61
C ALA A 87 13.99 22.44 -37.14
N THR A 88 15.09 22.65 -36.44
CA THR A 88 15.60 23.98 -36.12
C THR A 88 15.68 24.83 -37.39
N ASP A 89 15.19 26.06 -37.33
CA ASP A 89 15.24 26.95 -38.49
C ASP A 89 16.67 27.48 -38.75
N ALA A 90 16.82 28.26 -39.83
CA ALA A 90 18.11 28.83 -40.22
C ALA A 90 18.69 29.84 -39.19
N TYR A 91 17.91 30.22 -38.18
CA TYR A 91 18.27 31.18 -37.14
C TYR A 91 18.51 30.51 -35.78
N GLY A 92 18.53 29.16 -35.75
CA GLY A 92 18.76 28.41 -34.52
C GLY A 92 17.53 28.28 -33.62
N ASN A 93 16.35 28.69 -34.08
CA ASN A 93 15.12 28.58 -33.31
C ASN A 93 14.61 27.14 -33.31
N ASN A 94 14.37 26.58 -32.12
CA ASN A 94 14.03 25.16 -31.94
C ASN A 94 12.52 24.99 -31.66
N TYR A 95 11.85 24.12 -32.44
CA TYR A 95 10.42 23.81 -32.31
C TYR A 95 10.09 22.79 -31.20
N GLY A 96 11.08 22.43 -30.39
CA GLY A 96 10.97 21.54 -29.24
C GLY A 96 11.71 20.22 -29.43
N ASN A 97 12.12 19.64 -28.30
CA ASN A 97 12.92 18.42 -28.26
C ASN A 97 12.36 17.34 -27.33
N ILE A 98 11.19 17.57 -26.71
CA ILE A 98 10.56 16.63 -25.79
C ILE A 98 9.36 15.98 -26.46
N GLY A 99 9.43 14.66 -26.61
CA GLY A 99 8.32 13.82 -27.09
C GLY A 99 7.07 13.93 -26.19
N ILE A 100 5.90 13.66 -26.75
CA ILE A 100 4.68 13.51 -25.94
C ILE A 100 4.77 12.19 -25.16
N ARG A 101 4.40 12.22 -23.88
CA ARG A 101 4.31 11.06 -22.98
C ARG A 101 2.86 10.88 -22.50
N PRO A 102 2.46 9.66 -22.12
CA PRO A 102 1.19 9.44 -21.44
C PRO A 102 1.05 10.37 -20.22
N GLY A 103 -0.11 11.01 -20.10
CA GLY A 103 -0.40 11.96 -19.03
C GLY A 103 0.07 13.40 -19.26
N ASP A 104 0.80 13.70 -20.34
CA ASP A 104 1.14 15.07 -20.70
C ASP A 104 -0.14 15.86 -21.08
N LEU A 105 -0.14 17.16 -20.75
CA LEU A 105 -1.15 18.12 -21.17
C LEU A 105 -0.86 18.58 -22.60
N ILE A 106 -1.86 18.52 -23.47
CA ILE A 106 -1.77 18.90 -24.88
C ILE A 106 -2.73 20.05 -25.15
N LEU A 107 -2.24 21.11 -25.76
CA LEU A 107 -3.04 22.22 -26.29
C LEU A 107 -3.36 21.95 -27.76
N ILE A 108 -4.64 21.97 -28.08
CA ILE A 108 -5.13 21.99 -29.47
C ILE A 108 -5.69 23.38 -29.72
N ILE A 109 -5.24 24.06 -30.77
CA ILE A 109 -5.69 25.43 -31.08
C ILE A 109 -5.84 25.65 -32.59
N GLN A 110 -7.01 26.12 -33.02
CA GLN A 110 -7.23 26.54 -34.41
C GLN A 110 -6.58 27.92 -34.64
N MET A 111 -5.67 28.02 -35.60
CA MET A 111 -5.01 29.28 -35.93
C MET A 111 -5.78 30.06 -37.00
N GLN A 112 -6.19 29.37 -38.07
CA GLN A 112 -6.79 30.00 -39.26
C GLN A 112 -8.05 29.23 -39.68
N ASP A 113 -9.18 29.91 -39.83
CA ASP A 113 -10.43 29.36 -40.37
C ASP A 113 -11.48 30.40 -40.81
N ALA A 114 -11.15 31.69 -40.77
CA ALA A 114 -12.13 32.74 -41.07
C ALA A 114 -12.53 32.73 -42.54
N LEU A 115 -13.82 32.96 -42.78
CA LEU A 115 -14.40 33.19 -44.10
C LEU A 115 -14.42 34.68 -44.41
N ILE A 116 -14.12 35.01 -45.66
CA ILE A 116 -14.14 36.37 -46.17
C ILE A 116 -14.94 36.46 -47.47
N ASN A 117 -15.50 37.63 -47.75
CA ASN A 117 -15.88 37.99 -49.12
C ASN A 117 -14.59 38.30 -49.90
N TYR A 118 -14.37 37.61 -51.02
CA TYR A 118 -13.16 37.72 -51.83
C TYR A 118 -13.39 38.47 -53.16
N ASN A 119 -14.54 39.11 -53.33
CA ASN A 119 -14.79 39.92 -54.52
C ASN A 119 -13.91 41.17 -54.50
N ASN A 120 -13.42 41.56 -55.68
CA ASN A 120 -12.56 42.73 -55.85
C ASN A 120 -13.38 44.04 -55.81
N ASN A 121 -13.84 44.42 -54.63
CA ASN A 121 -14.59 45.66 -54.37
C ASN A 121 -14.50 46.05 -52.87
N ASN A 122 -15.17 47.13 -52.48
CA ASN A 122 -15.21 47.61 -51.10
C ASN A 122 -15.99 46.71 -50.13
N GLN A 123 -16.56 45.59 -50.58
CA GLN A 123 -17.13 44.56 -49.71
C GLN A 123 -16.12 43.45 -49.38
N TYR A 124 -14.88 43.51 -49.90
CA TYR A 124 -13.83 42.55 -49.58
C TYR A 124 -13.66 42.41 -48.05
N GLY A 125 -13.44 41.18 -47.59
CA GLY A 125 -13.38 40.88 -46.16
C GLY A 125 -14.77 40.64 -45.57
N SER A 126 -15.42 41.70 -45.08
CA SER A 126 -16.68 41.63 -44.31
C SER A 126 -17.94 41.32 -45.13
N GLY A 127 -17.91 41.52 -46.44
CA GLY A 127 -19.12 41.52 -47.27
C GLY A 127 -19.96 42.79 -47.18
N THR A 128 -19.50 43.82 -46.45
CA THR A 128 -20.20 45.10 -46.30
C THR A 128 -19.36 46.25 -46.84
N ASN A 129 -20.01 47.28 -47.37
CA ASN A 129 -19.36 48.46 -47.95
C ASN A 129 -18.89 49.49 -46.90
N ASN A 130 -19.13 49.24 -45.61
CA ASN A 130 -18.91 50.18 -44.51
C ASN A 130 -18.13 49.58 -43.32
N SER A 131 -17.29 48.56 -43.57
CA SER A 131 -16.42 47.99 -42.54
C SER A 131 -15.15 48.81 -42.29
N GLY A 132 -14.48 48.54 -41.16
CA GLY A 132 -13.26 49.22 -40.72
C GLY A 132 -13.52 50.38 -39.78
N ALA A 133 -12.46 50.86 -39.14
CA ALA A 133 -12.55 51.97 -38.17
C ALA A 133 -12.99 53.30 -38.82
N ASP A 134 -12.80 53.44 -40.13
CA ASP A 134 -13.17 54.60 -40.94
C ASP A 134 -14.49 54.42 -41.72
N GLY A 135 -15.10 53.24 -41.68
CA GLY A 135 -16.36 52.94 -42.36
C GLY A 135 -16.29 52.91 -43.89
N LEU A 136 -15.12 52.72 -44.50
CA LEU A 136 -14.95 52.72 -45.97
C LEU A 136 -14.99 51.33 -46.63
N GLY A 137 -15.19 50.25 -45.87
CA GLY A 137 -15.26 48.89 -46.40
C GLY A 137 -13.90 48.23 -46.64
N GLY A 138 -13.90 47.04 -47.24
CA GLY A 138 -12.69 46.35 -47.66
C GLY A 138 -11.84 45.73 -46.55
N THR A 139 -12.42 45.51 -45.37
CA THR A 139 -11.76 44.88 -44.22
C THR A 139 -12.72 43.93 -43.49
N GLY A 140 -12.17 42.91 -42.83
CA GLY A 140 -12.89 42.02 -41.93
C GLY A 140 -13.21 40.66 -42.53
N TYR A 141 -14.24 40.02 -41.99
CA TYR A 141 -14.62 38.65 -42.28
C TYR A 141 -16.15 38.52 -42.28
N THR A 142 -16.69 37.56 -43.02
CA THR A 142 -18.12 37.22 -43.01
C THR A 142 -18.45 36.23 -41.90
N ASN A 143 -17.50 35.37 -41.53
CA ASN A 143 -17.62 34.44 -40.42
C ASN A 143 -16.23 34.13 -39.85
N ILE A 144 -16.07 34.20 -38.52
CA ILE A 144 -14.80 33.93 -37.84
C ILE A 144 -14.42 32.44 -37.85
N GLY A 145 -15.38 31.55 -38.11
CA GLY A 145 -15.19 30.10 -38.10
C GLY A 145 -14.71 29.58 -36.74
N PHE A 146 -13.83 28.57 -36.78
CA PHE A 146 -13.20 28.00 -35.60
C PHE A 146 -11.95 28.77 -35.14
N SER A 147 -11.55 29.85 -35.83
CA SER A 147 -10.31 30.59 -35.54
C SER A 147 -10.17 30.96 -34.06
N GLY A 148 -9.04 30.59 -33.46
CA GLY A 148 -8.71 30.81 -32.06
C GLY A 148 -9.35 29.85 -31.07
N LYS A 149 -10.33 29.03 -31.45
CA LYS A 149 -10.87 28.01 -30.54
C LYS A 149 -9.73 27.10 -30.09
N PHE A 150 -9.70 26.83 -28.80
CA PHE A 150 -8.67 25.99 -28.20
C PHE A 150 -9.26 25.12 -27.09
N GLU A 151 -8.56 24.04 -26.77
CA GLU A 151 -8.83 23.23 -25.58
C GLU A 151 -7.61 22.44 -25.14
N TYR A 152 -7.64 21.97 -23.90
CA TYR A 152 -6.69 21.00 -23.42
C TYR A 152 -7.22 19.57 -23.59
N VAL A 153 -6.32 18.64 -23.87
CA VAL A 153 -6.55 17.18 -23.81
C VAL A 153 -5.37 16.49 -23.13
N ILE A 154 -5.56 15.25 -22.66
CA ILE A 154 -4.51 14.46 -22.01
C ILE A 154 -4.03 13.36 -22.94
N ALA A 155 -2.72 13.30 -23.19
CA ALA A 155 -2.14 12.22 -23.98
C ALA A 155 -2.28 10.86 -23.28
N LEU A 156 -2.58 9.80 -24.04
CA LEU A 156 -2.71 8.43 -23.53
C LEU A 156 -1.56 7.52 -23.97
N ASN A 157 -0.76 7.95 -24.95
CA ASN A 157 0.38 7.20 -25.47
C ASN A 157 1.58 8.11 -25.73
N ILE A 158 2.73 7.49 -26.00
CA ILE A 158 3.95 8.19 -26.41
C ILE A 158 3.83 8.62 -27.88
N VAL A 159 4.24 9.85 -28.20
CA VAL A 159 4.50 10.29 -29.58
C VAL A 159 5.92 10.88 -29.64
N PRO A 160 6.86 10.25 -30.37
CA PRO A 160 8.21 10.77 -30.54
C PRO A 160 8.22 12.09 -31.31
N ILE A 161 9.33 12.83 -31.24
CA ILE A 161 9.54 14.07 -32.03
C ILE A 161 9.48 13.84 -33.55
N THR A 162 9.62 12.59 -34.02
CA THR A 162 9.48 12.22 -35.43
C THR A 162 8.01 12.13 -35.90
N GLY A 163 7.04 12.31 -34.99
CA GLY A 163 5.62 12.22 -35.28
C GLY A 163 5.03 10.84 -34.97
N GLY A 164 3.72 10.70 -35.18
CA GLY A 164 2.97 9.48 -34.88
C GLY A 164 1.51 9.75 -34.50
N THR A 165 0.76 8.69 -34.22
CA THR A 165 -0.64 8.81 -33.79
C THR A 165 -0.71 9.21 -32.32
N LEU A 166 -1.30 10.36 -32.04
CA LEU A 166 -1.66 10.78 -30.70
C LEU A 166 -3.07 10.28 -30.38
N ASN A 167 -3.19 9.41 -29.38
CA ASN A 167 -4.44 9.08 -28.70
C ASN A 167 -4.54 9.92 -27.43
N PHE A 168 -5.70 10.49 -27.17
CA PHE A 168 -5.89 11.41 -26.06
C PHE A 168 -7.27 11.28 -25.42
N ARG A 169 -7.43 11.89 -24.25
CA ARG A 169 -8.71 12.07 -23.56
C ARG A 169 -9.01 13.55 -23.41
N GLY A 170 -10.11 14.01 -23.97
CA GLY A 170 -10.66 15.36 -23.80
C GLY A 170 -11.97 15.36 -23.02
N ALA A 171 -12.63 16.53 -22.99
CA ALA A 171 -13.89 16.76 -22.28
C ALA A 171 -15.15 16.66 -23.19
N GLY A 172 -14.97 16.30 -24.46
CA GLY A 172 -16.03 16.11 -25.43
C GLY A 172 -16.76 14.77 -25.27
N ALA A 173 -17.76 14.55 -26.13
CA ALA A 173 -18.45 13.26 -26.20
C ALA A 173 -17.45 12.12 -26.45
N GLY A 174 -17.67 10.96 -25.84
CA GLY A 174 -16.77 9.81 -26.01
C GLY A 174 -15.32 10.05 -25.56
N ASN A 175 -15.10 11.00 -24.63
CA ASN A 175 -13.76 11.42 -24.17
C ASN A 175 -12.89 12.05 -25.29
N GLY A 176 -13.51 12.59 -26.34
CA GLY A 176 -12.80 13.30 -27.42
C GLY A 176 -12.70 14.81 -27.22
N VAL A 177 -12.40 15.55 -28.30
CA VAL A 177 -12.41 17.02 -28.32
C VAL A 177 -13.82 17.60 -28.21
N VAL A 178 -13.93 18.78 -27.60
CA VAL A 178 -15.16 19.58 -27.51
C VAL A 178 -15.42 20.35 -28.80
N ASN A 179 -14.36 20.91 -29.40
CA ASN A 179 -14.46 21.70 -30.62
C ASN A 179 -14.11 20.87 -31.86
N THR A 180 -14.44 21.41 -33.04
CA THR A 180 -13.95 20.89 -34.32
C THR A 180 -12.75 21.71 -34.77
N TYR A 181 -11.70 21.01 -35.23
CA TYR A 181 -10.48 21.61 -35.76
C TYR A 181 -10.26 21.17 -37.21
N VAL A 182 -9.80 22.08 -38.05
CA VAL A 182 -9.66 21.84 -39.49
C VAL A 182 -8.28 22.25 -39.98
N ASN A 183 -7.59 21.30 -40.58
CA ASN A 183 -6.37 21.48 -41.35
C ASN A 183 -6.73 21.26 -42.83
N ALA A 184 -6.60 22.27 -43.68
CA ALA A 184 -6.88 22.11 -45.10
C ALA A 184 -6.10 23.11 -45.94
N ALA A 185 -5.61 22.68 -47.10
CA ALA A 185 -5.02 23.55 -48.11
C ALA A 185 -6.01 24.66 -48.55
N PRO A 186 -5.50 25.81 -49.04
CA PRO A 186 -6.35 26.85 -49.61
C PRO A 186 -7.06 26.37 -50.88
N THR A 187 -8.22 26.97 -51.18
CA THR A 187 -8.97 26.79 -52.42
C THR A 187 -9.29 28.15 -53.03
N ALA A 188 -9.81 28.17 -54.26
CA ALA A 188 -10.19 29.41 -54.95
C ALA A 188 -11.19 30.28 -54.15
N THR A 189 -12.00 29.67 -53.28
CA THR A 189 -13.08 30.34 -52.53
C THR A 189 -12.86 30.36 -51.02
N ARG A 190 -11.82 29.70 -50.50
CA ARG A 190 -11.53 29.65 -49.08
C ARG A 190 -10.03 29.64 -48.81
N GLY A 191 -9.58 30.47 -47.87
CA GLY A 191 -8.17 30.48 -47.50
C GLY A 191 -7.74 29.23 -46.72
N GLN A 192 -6.45 29.14 -46.52
CA GLN A 192 -5.82 28.05 -45.78
C GLN A 192 -6.38 27.93 -44.36
N ARG A 193 -6.57 26.68 -43.90
CA ARG A 193 -7.00 26.37 -42.53
C ARG A 193 -5.93 25.58 -41.81
N ARG A 194 -5.57 25.99 -40.60
CA ARG A 194 -4.51 25.36 -39.80
C ARG A 194 -4.89 25.35 -38.34
N PHE A 195 -4.61 24.22 -37.68
CA PHE A 195 -4.58 24.12 -36.23
C PHE A 195 -3.26 23.49 -35.80
N GLN A 196 -2.85 23.82 -34.58
CA GLN A 196 -1.59 23.37 -33.99
C GLN A 196 -1.87 22.44 -32.82
N ILE A 197 -0.96 21.47 -32.65
CA ILE A 197 -0.89 20.61 -31.48
C ILE A 197 0.39 20.97 -30.74
N VAL A 198 0.26 21.38 -29.47
CA VAL A 198 1.38 21.84 -28.66
C VAL A 198 1.46 21.00 -27.40
N ARG A 199 2.62 20.38 -27.16
CA ARG A 199 2.92 19.80 -25.84
C ARG A 199 3.10 20.93 -24.84
N VAL A 200 2.28 20.92 -23.79
CA VAL A 200 2.33 21.91 -22.71
C VAL A 200 3.10 21.29 -21.55
N PRO A 201 4.32 21.77 -21.24
CA PRO A 201 5.05 21.26 -20.09
C PRO A 201 4.30 21.58 -18.80
N GLN A 202 4.41 20.66 -17.84
CA GLN A 202 3.76 20.76 -16.53
C GLN A 202 4.83 20.71 -15.43
N TYR A 203 5.32 21.88 -15.03
CA TYR A 203 6.35 22.02 -14.01
C TYR A 203 5.78 21.92 -12.61
N SER A 204 6.57 21.38 -11.68
CA SER A 204 6.20 21.41 -10.26
C SER A 204 6.50 22.76 -9.64
N ASN A 205 7.60 23.40 -10.02
CA ASN A 205 7.92 24.80 -9.75
C ASN A 205 8.75 25.34 -10.92
N LEU A 206 8.63 26.62 -11.20
CA LEU A 206 9.41 27.29 -12.24
C LEU A 206 10.03 28.57 -11.69
N THR A 207 11.34 28.71 -11.78
CA THR A 207 12.03 29.99 -11.53
C THR A 207 12.72 30.41 -12.81
N LEU A 208 12.42 31.59 -13.33
CA LEU A 208 13.10 32.07 -14.53
C LEU A 208 14.50 32.56 -14.15
N THR A 209 15.49 32.14 -14.93
CA THR A 209 16.88 32.65 -14.87
C THR A 209 17.35 33.24 -16.20
N ALA A 210 16.49 33.23 -17.22
CA ALA A 210 16.62 33.90 -18.50
C ALA A 210 15.22 34.13 -19.09
N ASP A 211 15.17 34.91 -20.18
CA ASP A 211 13.93 35.19 -20.89
C ASP A 211 13.40 33.94 -21.61
N ILE A 212 12.08 33.72 -21.57
CA ILE A 212 11.41 32.70 -22.36
C ILE A 212 10.94 33.33 -23.66
N THR A 213 11.17 32.64 -24.79
CA THR A 213 10.63 33.05 -26.09
C THR A 213 10.18 31.84 -26.91
N THR A 214 9.53 32.09 -28.03
CA THR A 214 9.09 31.07 -28.99
C THR A 214 9.59 31.38 -30.39
N VAL A 215 9.58 30.35 -31.22
CA VAL A 215 9.83 30.45 -32.66
C VAL A 215 8.68 31.20 -33.35
N PRO A 216 8.93 31.96 -34.42
CA PRO A 216 7.87 32.58 -35.21
C PRO A 216 6.89 31.54 -35.77
N TYR A 217 5.62 31.93 -35.91
CA TYR A 217 4.66 31.10 -36.62
C TYR A 217 5.04 30.99 -38.10
N ASN A 218 5.27 29.76 -38.56
CA ASN A 218 5.74 29.51 -39.93
C ASN A 218 4.60 29.12 -40.90
N GLY A 219 3.33 29.26 -40.50
CA GLY A 219 2.17 28.80 -41.26
C GLY A 219 1.72 27.37 -40.93
N LYS A 220 2.45 26.66 -40.05
CA LYS A 220 2.09 25.33 -39.53
C LYS A 220 2.33 25.18 -38.03
N ALA A 221 3.43 25.75 -37.51
CA ALA A 221 3.90 25.61 -36.15
C ALA A 221 4.51 26.92 -35.63
N GLY A 222 4.51 27.13 -34.31
CA GLY A 222 5.15 28.26 -33.64
C GLY A 222 4.17 29.35 -33.19
N GLY A 223 4.72 30.44 -32.65
CA GLY A 223 3.95 31.62 -32.22
C GLY A 223 3.10 31.43 -30.97
N VAL A 224 3.27 30.32 -30.23
CA VAL A 224 2.52 30.02 -29.00
C VAL A 224 3.49 29.66 -27.88
N ILE A 225 3.41 30.34 -26.74
CA ILE A 225 4.05 29.94 -25.49
C ILE A 225 2.95 29.45 -24.56
N ALA A 226 3.01 28.20 -24.11
CA ALA A 226 2.03 27.64 -23.17
C ALA A 226 2.73 26.74 -22.16
N PHE A 227 2.49 26.93 -20.87
CA PHE A 227 2.99 26.03 -19.84
C PHE A 227 2.10 26.05 -18.60
N ASP A 228 2.20 24.98 -17.83
CA ASP A 228 1.45 24.77 -16.60
C ASP A 228 2.43 24.64 -15.41
N VAL A 229 2.15 25.31 -14.30
CA VAL A 229 2.97 25.20 -13.07
C VAL A 229 2.09 24.85 -11.88
N ALA A 230 2.27 23.66 -11.33
CA ALA A 230 1.52 23.20 -10.16
C ALA A 230 1.90 23.96 -8.88
N GLY A 231 3.17 24.30 -8.67
CA GLY A 231 3.62 25.06 -7.50
C GLY A 231 3.75 26.56 -7.79
N ASN A 232 4.85 27.13 -7.30
CA ASN A 232 5.15 28.53 -7.50
C ASN A 232 5.86 28.77 -8.85
N MET A 233 5.50 29.87 -9.50
CA MET A 233 6.27 30.46 -10.58
C MET A 233 6.91 31.77 -10.12
N ASN A 234 8.23 31.84 -10.13
CA ASN A 234 8.99 33.07 -9.86
C ASN A 234 9.57 33.63 -11.17
N PHE A 235 9.23 34.87 -11.50
CA PHE A 235 9.75 35.54 -12.69
C PHE A 235 11.22 35.98 -12.57
N GLY A 236 11.75 36.16 -11.36
CA GLY A 236 13.16 36.54 -11.16
C GLY A 236 13.59 37.85 -11.85
N GLY A 237 12.66 38.70 -12.30
CA GLY A 237 12.95 39.89 -13.11
C GLY A 237 13.02 39.66 -14.62
N PHE A 238 12.90 38.42 -15.09
CA PHE A 238 12.96 38.06 -16.51
C PHE A 238 11.62 38.24 -17.23
N LYS A 239 11.65 38.14 -18.57
CA LYS A 239 10.45 38.26 -19.40
C LYS A 239 10.03 36.96 -20.10
N ILE A 240 8.75 36.88 -20.41
CA ILE A 240 8.18 35.93 -21.38
C ILE A 240 7.79 36.74 -22.61
N ASP A 241 8.41 36.46 -23.76
CA ASP A 241 8.35 37.31 -24.94
C ASP A 241 7.94 36.52 -26.19
N ALA A 242 6.71 36.78 -26.66
CA ALA A 242 6.17 36.35 -27.94
C ALA A 242 5.96 37.53 -28.90
N SER A 243 6.67 38.64 -28.69
CA SER A 243 6.58 39.80 -29.59
C SER A 243 7.13 39.43 -30.96
N GLU A 244 6.43 39.85 -32.01
CA GLU A 244 6.81 39.57 -33.42
C GLU A 244 6.93 38.07 -33.73
N LYS A 245 6.11 37.21 -33.07
CA LYS A 245 6.06 35.75 -33.29
C LYS A 245 4.74 35.24 -33.85
N GLY A 246 3.76 36.14 -34.06
CA GLY A 246 2.42 35.84 -34.53
C GLY A 246 2.34 35.69 -36.05
N PHE A 247 1.21 36.12 -36.65
CA PHE A 247 1.06 36.06 -38.11
C PHE A 247 2.03 37.00 -38.82
N ARG A 248 2.56 36.54 -39.95
CA ARG A 248 3.66 37.17 -40.67
C ARG A 248 3.22 38.41 -41.47
N GLY A 249 4.13 39.37 -41.62
CA GLY A 249 3.90 40.55 -42.45
C GLY A 249 3.87 40.21 -43.93
N GLY A 250 3.17 41.01 -44.74
CA GLY A 250 3.14 40.87 -46.20
C GLY A 250 4.25 41.66 -46.90
N PHE A 251 4.61 41.26 -48.12
CA PHE A 251 5.43 42.05 -49.05
C PHE A 251 5.17 41.61 -50.50
N GLY A 252 5.85 42.21 -51.49
CA GLY A 252 5.86 41.66 -52.85
C GLY A 252 7.24 41.72 -53.51
N PRO A 253 7.67 40.72 -54.31
CA PRO A 253 9.02 40.67 -54.87
C PRO A 253 9.19 41.51 -56.14
N VAL A 254 8.10 42.02 -56.72
CA VAL A 254 8.09 42.91 -57.88
C VAL A 254 7.11 44.03 -57.59
N ALA A 255 7.55 45.28 -57.65
CA ALA A 255 6.66 46.42 -57.58
C ALA A 255 7.00 47.34 -58.76
N GLY A 256 6.08 47.41 -59.71
CA GLY A 256 6.21 48.14 -60.96
C GLY A 256 4.88 48.80 -61.29
N SER A 257 4.33 49.54 -60.32
CA SER A 257 3.01 50.15 -60.37
C SER A 257 3.07 51.53 -61.02
N ALA A 258 3.45 51.63 -62.29
CA ALA A 258 3.31 52.90 -63.04
C ALA A 258 1.84 53.32 -63.29
N ASN A 259 0.86 52.67 -62.66
CA ASN A 259 -0.58 52.83 -62.89
C ASN A 259 -1.35 52.84 -61.56
N ASN A 260 -2.20 53.85 -61.37
CA ASN A 260 -3.19 53.94 -60.29
C ASN A 260 -4.19 52.77 -60.30
N THR A 261 -4.20 51.95 -59.25
CA THR A 261 -5.16 50.84 -59.09
C THR A 261 -6.00 50.93 -57.82
N ASN A 262 -6.49 52.12 -57.49
CA ASN A 262 -7.27 52.35 -56.28
C ASN A 262 -8.57 51.52 -56.15
N SER A 263 -9.07 50.92 -57.23
CA SER A 263 -10.20 49.98 -57.20
C SER A 263 -9.79 48.54 -56.84
N VAL A 264 -8.50 48.24 -56.70
CA VAL A 264 -7.98 46.88 -56.47
C VAL A 264 -7.90 46.55 -54.98
N TYR A 265 -8.93 45.86 -54.49
CA TYR A 265 -8.96 45.24 -53.16
C TYR A 265 -8.30 43.86 -53.15
N VAL A 266 -8.36 43.14 -54.26
CA VAL A 266 -7.71 41.83 -54.38
C VAL A 266 -7.28 41.50 -55.80
N THR A 267 -6.04 41.02 -55.95
CA THR A 267 -5.49 40.43 -57.17
C THR A 267 -4.55 39.25 -56.82
N PRO A 268 -4.28 38.35 -57.79
CA PRO A 268 -3.27 37.30 -57.63
C PRO A 268 -1.87 37.87 -57.36
N SER A 269 -1.04 37.08 -56.68
CA SER A 269 0.36 37.41 -56.35
C SER A 269 1.31 37.59 -57.55
N THR A 270 0.86 37.28 -58.77
CA THR A 270 1.59 37.57 -60.02
C THR A 270 1.35 38.99 -60.54
N SER A 271 0.44 39.75 -59.92
CA SER A 271 0.19 41.14 -60.28
C SER A 271 1.38 42.04 -59.96
N THR A 272 1.71 42.95 -60.87
CA THR A 272 2.76 43.97 -60.67
C THR A 272 2.21 45.32 -60.20
N THR A 273 0.89 45.43 -60.01
CA THR A 273 0.18 46.70 -59.74
C THR A 273 -0.17 46.90 -58.26
N SER A 274 0.18 45.95 -57.39
CA SER A 274 -0.14 45.99 -55.96
C SER A 274 0.85 45.12 -55.19
N VAL A 275 0.86 45.22 -53.87
CA VAL A 275 1.74 44.42 -53.00
C VAL A 275 0.97 43.52 -52.03
N GLY A 276 1.71 42.63 -51.36
CA GLY A 276 1.18 41.58 -50.50
C GLY A 276 0.49 42.08 -49.24
N LYS A 277 -0.63 41.43 -48.93
CA LYS A 277 -1.36 41.53 -47.66
C LYS A 277 -0.60 40.81 -46.55
N GLY A 278 -0.88 41.19 -45.30
CA GLY A 278 -0.40 40.46 -44.13
C GLY A 278 -1.14 39.13 -43.92
N GLU A 279 -0.48 38.19 -43.27
CA GLU A 279 -1.09 36.92 -42.84
C GLU A 279 -2.09 37.17 -41.71
N GLY A 280 -3.13 36.33 -41.65
CA GLY A 280 -4.13 36.40 -40.61
C GLY A 280 -5.00 35.15 -40.52
N ILE A 281 -6.09 35.25 -39.76
CA ILE A 281 -7.00 34.12 -39.51
C ILE A 281 -7.77 33.64 -40.76
N ALA A 282 -7.77 34.43 -41.84
CA ALA A 282 -8.41 34.10 -43.11
C ALA A 282 -7.51 33.27 -44.05
N GLY A 283 -6.23 33.09 -43.72
CA GLY A 283 -5.29 32.31 -44.51
C GLY A 283 -3.91 32.97 -44.63
N THR A 284 -3.12 32.44 -45.55
CA THR A 284 -1.69 32.69 -45.66
C THR A 284 -1.39 33.29 -47.02
N PRO A 285 -0.89 34.52 -47.14
CA PRO A 285 -0.52 35.08 -48.43
C PRO A 285 0.72 34.36 -48.99
N ARG A 286 0.95 34.46 -50.30
CA ARG A 286 2.12 33.84 -50.96
C ARG A 286 3.45 34.37 -50.41
N TYR A 287 3.60 35.70 -50.39
CA TYR A 287 4.85 36.34 -49.98
C TYR A 287 4.72 36.93 -48.57
N MET A 288 5.59 36.49 -47.68
CA MET A 288 5.52 36.82 -46.25
C MET A 288 6.89 37.11 -45.63
N PHE A 289 6.89 37.91 -44.58
CA PHE A 289 8.04 38.20 -43.74
C PHE A 289 7.75 37.79 -42.29
N ASP A 290 8.60 36.93 -41.73
CA ASP A 290 8.43 36.40 -40.36
C ASP A 290 9.23 37.16 -39.29
N GLY A 291 9.83 38.30 -39.65
CA GLY A 291 10.70 39.08 -38.78
C GLY A 291 12.19 38.80 -39.02
N TYR A 292 12.52 37.70 -39.69
CA TYR A 292 13.90 37.30 -39.96
C TYR A 292 14.16 37.08 -41.45
N LYS A 293 13.22 36.43 -42.15
CA LYS A 293 13.36 36.04 -43.56
C LYS A 293 12.09 36.31 -44.35
N ASP A 294 12.31 36.47 -45.64
CA ASP A 294 11.29 36.48 -46.67
C ASP A 294 10.95 35.04 -47.09
N PHE A 295 9.66 34.76 -47.22
CA PHE A 295 9.11 33.46 -47.61
C PHE A 295 8.26 33.62 -48.86
N ASP A 296 8.45 32.70 -49.81
CA ASP A 296 7.55 32.45 -50.94
C ASP A 296 6.85 31.10 -50.72
N ASN A 297 5.60 31.17 -50.31
CA ASN A 297 4.68 30.05 -50.29
C ASN A 297 4.09 29.92 -51.69
N ILE A 298 4.65 29.05 -52.53
CA ILE A 298 4.34 28.85 -53.96
C ILE A 298 2.84 28.82 -54.32
N ASP A 299 1.97 28.48 -53.36
CA ASP A 299 0.52 28.46 -53.49
C ASP A 299 -0.15 29.76 -53.01
N GLU A 300 -1.12 30.23 -53.79
CA GLU A 300 -1.99 31.34 -53.43
C GLU A 300 -2.91 30.96 -52.25
N GLY A 301 -2.59 31.43 -51.04
CA GLY A 301 -3.26 30.95 -49.82
C GLY A 301 -4.40 31.82 -49.29
N LEU A 302 -4.74 32.91 -49.98
CA LEU A 302 -5.93 33.73 -49.75
C LEU A 302 -6.90 33.64 -50.93
N PRO A 303 -8.23 33.54 -50.68
CA PRO A 303 -9.20 33.46 -51.76
C PRO A 303 -9.25 34.78 -52.53
N GLY A 304 -9.34 34.69 -53.86
CA GLY A 304 -9.26 35.84 -54.77
C GLY A 304 -7.85 36.38 -55.01
N GLY A 305 -6.90 36.15 -54.09
CA GLY A 305 -5.49 36.51 -54.24
C GLY A 305 -4.84 37.24 -53.04
N SER A 306 -3.51 37.25 -53.01
CA SER A 306 -2.70 37.76 -51.91
C SER A 306 -2.46 39.26 -51.95
N TYR A 307 -2.70 39.92 -53.09
CA TYR A 307 -2.26 41.29 -53.33
C TYR A 307 -3.44 42.27 -53.35
N GLY A 308 -3.16 43.55 -53.11
CA GLY A 308 -4.15 44.63 -53.14
C GLY A 308 -4.52 45.14 -51.74
N LYS A 309 -5.29 46.25 -51.70
CA LYS A 309 -5.54 46.96 -50.45
C LYS A 309 -6.51 46.29 -49.50
N GLY A 310 -7.33 45.34 -49.96
CA GLY A 310 -8.32 44.71 -49.09
C GLY A 310 -7.67 43.95 -47.93
N ALA A 311 -8.15 44.16 -46.71
CA ALA A 311 -7.61 43.53 -45.50
C ALA A 311 -8.36 42.21 -45.21
N PRO A 312 -7.68 41.05 -45.28
CA PRO A 312 -8.31 39.75 -45.05
C PRO A 312 -8.46 39.48 -43.54
N ALA A 313 -9.68 39.59 -43.02
CA ALA A 313 -9.96 39.44 -41.59
C ALA A 313 -9.08 40.36 -40.73
N ASN A 314 -8.20 39.80 -39.90
CA ASN A 314 -7.31 40.57 -39.03
C ASN A 314 -5.94 40.87 -39.66
N GLY A 315 -5.62 40.36 -40.85
CA GLY A 315 -4.40 40.73 -41.58
C GLY A 315 -4.53 42.11 -42.24
N GLY A 316 -3.44 42.88 -42.32
CA GLY A 316 -3.42 44.19 -42.97
C GLY A 316 -3.44 44.09 -44.50
N GLY A 317 -4.09 45.05 -45.17
CA GLY A 317 -4.09 45.17 -46.63
C GLY A 317 -2.77 45.69 -47.18
N GLY A 318 -2.37 45.29 -48.39
CA GLY A 318 -1.15 45.81 -49.03
C GLY A 318 -1.35 47.20 -49.65
N GLY A 319 -0.27 47.88 -50.01
CA GLY A 319 -0.31 49.01 -50.93
C GLY A 319 -0.87 48.61 -52.31
N ASN A 320 -1.57 49.53 -52.95
CA ASN A 320 -2.26 49.31 -54.23
C ASN A 320 -2.20 50.52 -55.19
N ASP A 321 -1.49 51.55 -54.77
CA ASP A 321 -1.18 52.76 -55.53
C ASP A 321 0.32 53.01 -55.46
N HIS A 322 0.85 53.77 -56.43
CA HIS A 322 2.27 54.03 -56.59
C HIS A 322 2.87 54.60 -55.29
N ASN A 323 3.70 53.81 -54.63
CA ASN A 323 4.36 54.14 -53.36
C ASN A 323 3.39 54.39 -52.19
N SER A 324 2.23 53.74 -52.21
CA SER A 324 1.29 53.74 -51.07
C SER A 324 1.76 52.86 -49.92
N GLY A 325 1.37 53.25 -48.70
CA GLY A 325 1.70 52.51 -47.49
C GLY A 325 0.80 51.29 -47.27
N GLY A 326 1.35 50.29 -46.59
CA GLY A 326 0.62 49.10 -46.14
C GLY A 326 -0.29 49.39 -44.94
N GLY A 327 -1.40 48.67 -44.86
CA GLY A 327 -2.33 48.72 -43.72
C GLY A 327 -1.80 47.95 -42.51
N GLY A 328 -2.09 48.43 -41.31
CA GLY A 328 -1.72 47.73 -40.07
C GLY A 328 -2.57 46.48 -39.83
N GLY A 329 -2.01 45.49 -39.14
CA GLY A 329 -2.75 44.30 -38.69
C GLY A 329 -3.71 44.59 -37.54
N GLY A 330 -4.69 43.71 -37.31
CA GLY A 330 -5.69 43.79 -36.25
C GLY A 330 -5.66 42.61 -35.27
N ASN A 331 -6.22 42.81 -34.07
CA ASN A 331 -6.53 41.77 -33.09
C ASN A 331 -7.55 42.27 -32.06
N GLY A 332 -7.13 42.70 -30.87
CA GLY A 332 -8.03 43.33 -29.89
C GLY A 332 -8.50 44.72 -30.33
N GLY A 333 -7.70 45.38 -31.16
CA GLY A 333 -8.01 46.63 -31.85
C GLY A 333 -7.90 46.49 -33.37
N TYR A 334 -8.46 47.46 -34.09
CA TYR A 334 -8.28 47.61 -35.53
C TYR A 334 -6.85 48.05 -35.83
N GLY A 335 -6.33 47.59 -36.96
CA GLY A 335 -5.17 48.23 -37.58
C GLY A 335 -5.49 49.63 -38.08
N GLY A 336 -4.46 50.35 -38.50
CA GLY A 336 -4.55 51.65 -39.15
C GLY A 336 -4.52 51.52 -40.67
N VAL A 337 -5.16 52.47 -41.37
CA VAL A 337 -5.06 52.58 -42.83
C VAL A 337 -3.63 52.96 -43.24
N GLY A 338 -3.16 52.43 -44.37
CA GLY A 338 -1.90 52.86 -44.99
C GLY A 338 -2.03 54.24 -45.64
N GLY A 339 -0.92 54.98 -45.67
CA GLY A 339 -0.85 56.31 -46.28
C GLY A 339 -1.01 56.28 -47.80
N LYS A 340 -1.47 57.40 -48.36
CA LYS A 340 -1.63 57.60 -49.81
C LYS A 340 -0.29 57.58 -50.53
N GLY A 341 -0.27 57.03 -51.75
CA GLY A 341 0.88 57.10 -52.64
C GLY A 341 1.02 58.44 -53.37
N TRP A 342 2.05 58.55 -54.20
CA TRP A 342 2.44 59.75 -54.95
C TRP A 342 1.27 60.31 -55.79
N GLU A 343 0.59 59.45 -56.54
CA GLU A 343 -0.50 59.86 -57.44
C GLU A 343 -1.78 60.23 -56.67
N GLY A 344 -2.09 59.52 -55.58
CA GLY A 344 -3.19 59.84 -54.69
C GLY A 344 -3.06 61.19 -53.96
N HIS A 345 -1.84 61.70 -53.76
CA HIS A 345 -1.59 63.03 -53.21
C HIS A 345 -1.83 64.14 -54.25
N ALA A 346 -1.46 63.92 -55.52
CA ALA A 346 -1.62 64.90 -56.58
C ALA A 346 -3.10 65.18 -56.96
N ASN A 347 -4.04 64.27 -56.65
CA ASN A 347 -5.47 64.46 -56.86
C ASN A 347 -6.32 63.91 -55.69
N PRO A 348 -6.56 64.70 -54.64
CA PRO A 348 -7.19 64.25 -53.40
C PRO A 348 -8.69 63.90 -53.51
N ASN A 349 -9.36 64.34 -54.58
CA ASN A 349 -10.82 64.23 -54.74
C ASN A 349 -11.32 62.90 -55.33
N THR A 350 -10.42 61.96 -55.65
CA THR A 350 -10.81 60.76 -56.42
C THR A 350 -10.29 59.43 -55.85
N PHE A 351 -9.39 59.45 -54.86
CA PHE A 351 -8.58 58.27 -54.53
C PHE A 351 -8.54 57.96 -53.02
N PRO A 352 -9.31 56.96 -52.51
CA PRO A 352 -9.17 56.49 -51.13
C PRO A 352 -7.78 55.87 -50.85
N SER A 353 -7.38 55.93 -49.59
CA SER A 353 -6.06 55.61 -48.99
C SER A 353 -5.45 54.25 -49.33
N GLY A 354 -4.20 54.05 -48.89
CA GLY A 354 -3.41 52.82 -49.06
C GLY A 354 -4.01 51.59 -48.37
N GLY A 355 -3.18 50.63 -47.97
CA GLY A 355 -3.66 49.34 -47.46
C GLY A 355 -4.75 49.46 -46.38
N ARG A 356 -5.85 48.72 -46.53
CA ARG A 356 -6.96 48.74 -45.58
C ARG A 356 -6.53 48.14 -44.23
N PRO A 357 -7.12 48.58 -43.10
CA PRO A 357 -6.72 48.14 -41.78
C PRO A 357 -7.21 46.71 -41.51
N GLY A 358 -6.42 45.89 -40.84
CA GLY A 358 -6.88 44.61 -40.29
C GLY A 358 -8.01 44.82 -39.28
N SER A 359 -9.00 43.94 -39.30
CA SER A 359 -10.16 44.00 -38.40
C SER A 359 -9.80 43.57 -36.99
N LEU A 360 -10.46 44.20 -36.00
CA LEU A 360 -10.49 43.65 -34.65
C LEU A 360 -11.30 42.34 -34.62
N ILE A 361 -10.99 41.49 -33.66
CA ILE A 361 -11.68 40.26 -33.32
C ILE A 361 -12.37 40.47 -31.97
N PRO A 362 -13.70 40.23 -31.86
CA PRO A 362 -14.41 40.32 -30.60
C PRO A 362 -13.80 39.39 -29.55
N VAL A 363 -13.62 39.89 -28.33
CA VAL A 363 -13.11 39.10 -27.22
C VAL A 363 -14.07 37.96 -26.86
N ASP A 364 -13.52 36.75 -26.81
CA ASP A 364 -14.17 35.52 -26.38
C ASP A 364 -13.13 34.74 -25.60
N ILE A 365 -13.34 34.53 -24.29
CA ILE A 365 -12.34 33.84 -23.43
C ILE A 365 -12.06 32.39 -23.87
N THR A 366 -12.89 31.84 -24.76
CA THR A 366 -12.69 30.52 -25.39
C THR A 366 -11.97 30.60 -26.73
N ARG A 367 -11.44 31.78 -27.10
CA ARG A 367 -10.63 32.01 -28.29
C ARG A 367 -9.34 32.77 -27.96
N LEU A 368 -8.22 32.32 -28.50
CA LEU A 368 -6.93 33.02 -28.44
C LEU A 368 -6.43 33.25 -29.86
N ILE A 369 -6.11 34.48 -30.22
CA ILE A 369 -5.82 34.86 -31.61
C ILE A 369 -4.46 35.55 -31.68
N MET A 370 -3.60 35.11 -32.60
CA MET A 370 -2.35 35.82 -32.88
C MET A 370 -2.66 37.19 -33.50
N GLY A 371 -1.78 38.16 -33.24
CA GLY A 371 -1.82 39.44 -33.93
C GLY A 371 -1.73 39.22 -35.44
N GLY A 372 -2.56 39.91 -36.22
CA GLY A 372 -2.45 39.90 -37.66
C GLY A 372 -1.17 40.59 -38.13
N GLY A 373 -0.57 40.11 -39.21
CA GLY A 373 0.56 40.77 -39.84
C GLY A 373 0.14 42.06 -40.54
N GLY A 374 1.04 43.04 -40.59
CA GLY A 374 0.86 44.24 -41.41
C GLY A 374 0.97 43.92 -42.89
N GLY A 375 0.30 44.71 -43.73
CA GLY A 375 0.46 44.64 -45.18
C GLY A 375 1.75 45.32 -45.64
N GLY A 376 2.25 44.90 -46.80
CA GLY A 376 3.43 45.49 -47.40
C GLY A 376 3.16 46.89 -47.97
N GLY A 377 4.21 47.70 -48.05
CA GLY A 377 4.22 48.97 -48.77
C GLY A 377 4.56 48.77 -50.24
N ASP A 378 3.93 49.54 -51.11
CA ASP A 378 4.24 49.57 -52.54
C ASP A 378 5.58 50.27 -52.77
N ALA A 379 6.44 49.73 -53.63
CA ALA A 379 7.80 50.27 -53.84
C ALA A 379 8.23 50.12 -55.29
N ASN A 380 8.07 51.16 -56.10
CA ASN A 380 8.36 51.11 -57.52
C ASN A 380 9.86 51.07 -57.85
N ASN A 381 10.72 51.50 -56.92
CA ASN A 381 12.16 51.60 -57.11
C ASN A 381 12.94 50.54 -56.34
N ALA A 382 12.28 49.76 -55.48
CA ALA A 382 12.92 48.72 -54.68
C ALA A 382 13.03 47.39 -55.43
N THR A 383 14.11 46.64 -55.17
CA THR A 383 14.26 45.27 -55.68
C THR A 383 13.23 44.30 -55.12
N THR A 384 12.63 44.63 -53.99
CA THR A 384 11.51 43.93 -53.35
C THR A 384 10.66 44.96 -52.60
N GLY A 385 9.34 44.83 -52.64
CA GLY A 385 8.38 45.61 -51.86
C GLY A 385 8.65 45.61 -50.36
N VAL A 386 8.16 46.65 -49.69
CA VAL A 386 8.49 46.95 -48.30
C VAL A 386 7.65 46.09 -47.36
N LYS A 387 8.27 45.50 -46.34
CA LYS A 387 7.66 44.46 -45.50
C LYS A 387 6.75 45.05 -44.43
N GLY A 388 5.58 44.44 -44.26
CA GLY A 388 4.74 44.68 -43.08
C GLY A 388 5.35 44.07 -41.81
N GLY A 389 4.97 44.60 -40.66
CA GLY A 389 5.37 44.10 -39.35
C GLY A 389 4.67 42.78 -38.99
N VAL A 390 5.37 41.92 -38.26
CA VAL A 390 4.84 40.63 -37.77
C VAL A 390 3.91 40.87 -36.59
N GLY A 391 2.80 40.14 -36.48
CA GLY A 391 1.94 40.21 -35.30
C GLY A 391 2.58 39.63 -34.03
N GLY A 392 1.99 39.93 -32.87
CA GLY A 392 2.34 39.27 -31.61
C GLY A 392 1.79 37.84 -31.54
N GLY A 393 2.51 36.94 -30.87
CA GLY A 393 2.10 35.56 -30.65
C GLY A 393 1.02 35.38 -29.58
N ILE A 394 0.85 34.15 -29.13
CA ILE A 394 -0.07 33.77 -28.05
C ILE A 394 0.74 33.33 -26.84
N ILE A 395 0.38 33.80 -25.64
CA ILE A 395 0.99 33.38 -24.37
C ILE A 395 -0.11 32.84 -23.44
N LEU A 396 0.03 31.61 -22.95
CA LEU A 396 -0.82 30.99 -21.92
C LEU A 396 0.04 30.62 -20.71
N VAL A 397 -0.20 31.31 -19.61
CA VAL A 397 0.42 31.03 -18.32
C VAL A 397 -0.67 30.56 -17.36
N ASN A 398 -0.62 29.29 -16.97
CA ASN A 398 -1.50 28.75 -15.94
C ASN A 398 -0.65 28.24 -14.78
N VAL A 399 -0.83 28.84 -13.61
CA VAL A 399 0.00 28.54 -12.45
C VAL A 399 -0.83 28.52 -11.17
N GLU A 400 -0.33 27.84 -10.14
CA GLU A 400 -0.97 27.91 -8.82
C GLU A 400 -0.71 29.26 -8.15
N LYS A 401 0.56 29.71 -8.12
CA LYS A 401 0.97 30.99 -7.53
C LYS A 401 2.08 31.67 -8.31
N ILE A 402 1.94 32.98 -8.55
CA ILE A 402 3.03 33.82 -9.10
C ILE A 402 3.75 34.53 -7.96
N THR A 403 5.07 34.62 -8.06
CA THR A 403 5.93 35.41 -7.16
C THR A 403 6.96 36.21 -7.96
N GLY A 404 7.54 37.23 -7.32
CA GLY A 404 8.56 38.08 -7.91
C GLY A 404 7.99 39.14 -8.89
N ALA A 405 8.90 39.84 -9.55
CA ALA A 405 8.57 40.82 -10.58
C ALA A 405 8.92 40.28 -11.96
N GLY A 406 8.12 40.61 -12.98
CA GLY A 406 8.35 40.13 -14.34
C GLY A 406 7.53 40.84 -15.40
N LEU A 407 7.89 40.57 -16.65
CA LEU A 407 7.29 41.16 -17.84
C LEU A 407 6.78 40.07 -18.79
N ILE A 408 5.56 40.22 -19.30
CA ILE A 408 4.98 39.32 -20.30
C ILE A 408 4.62 40.16 -21.52
N MET A 409 5.20 39.85 -22.68
CA MET A 409 5.01 40.64 -23.90
C MET A 409 4.58 39.81 -25.09
N SER A 410 3.62 40.34 -25.84
CA SER A 410 3.23 39.84 -27.15
C SER A 410 2.92 41.03 -28.06
N ASN A 411 3.92 41.89 -28.23
CA ASN A 411 3.77 43.11 -29.03
C ASN A 411 3.83 42.79 -30.54
N GLY A 412 3.10 43.56 -31.33
CA GLY A 412 3.25 43.56 -32.78
C GLY A 412 4.52 44.29 -33.20
N GLY A 413 5.10 43.83 -34.31
CA GLY A 413 6.33 44.36 -34.86
C GLY A 413 6.10 45.58 -35.73
N ASN A 414 7.14 46.40 -35.86
CA ASN A 414 7.06 47.61 -36.67
C ASN A 414 7.10 47.27 -38.16
N GLY A 415 6.37 48.03 -38.96
CA GLY A 415 6.48 47.99 -40.42
C GLY A 415 7.84 48.51 -40.88
N GLN A 416 8.36 47.93 -41.96
CA GLN A 416 9.65 48.35 -42.50
C GLN A 416 9.55 49.77 -43.09
N PRO A 417 10.58 50.62 -42.92
CA PRO A 417 10.62 51.92 -43.58
C PRO A 417 10.66 51.80 -45.11
N GLY A 418 10.03 52.76 -45.79
CA GLY A 418 10.01 52.84 -47.26
C GLY A 418 11.22 53.59 -47.80
N VAL A 419 12.25 52.87 -48.27
CA VAL A 419 13.40 53.43 -49.00
C VAL A 419 14.11 52.35 -49.82
N TYR A 420 14.56 52.70 -51.02
CA TYR A 420 15.55 51.92 -51.76
C TYR A 420 16.51 52.80 -52.55
N GLY A 421 17.82 52.51 -52.47
CA GLY A 421 18.83 53.21 -53.28
C GLY A 421 18.79 54.74 -53.14
N SER A 422 18.45 55.26 -51.95
CA SER A 422 18.21 56.67 -51.59
C SER A 422 16.88 57.30 -52.03
N ALA A 423 16.05 56.64 -52.84
CA ALA A 423 14.73 57.12 -53.21
C ALA A 423 13.64 56.74 -52.17
N PRO A 424 12.66 57.61 -51.90
CA PRO A 424 11.50 57.29 -51.07
C PRO A 424 10.57 56.28 -51.76
N ASP A 425 9.98 55.37 -50.96
CA ASP A 425 9.01 54.36 -51.38
C ASP A 425 7.88 54.27 -50.34
N GLY A 426 6.80 53.55 -50.64
CA GLY A 426 5.72 53.27 -49.69
C GLY A 426 6.18 52.36 -48.55
N ALA A 427 5.78 52.67 -47.32
CA ALA A 427 6.24 51.95 -46.14
C ALA A 427 5.29 50.82 -45.68
N GLY A 428 5.82 49.83 -44.97
CA GLY A 428 5.03 48.69 -44.48
C GLY A 428 4.14 49.04 -43.29
N GLY A 429 2.98 48.39 -43.17
CA GLY A 429 2.08 48.54 -42.02
C GLY A 429 2.60 47.83 -40.77
N GLY A 430 2.25 48.31 -39.58
CA GLY A 430 2.61 47.66 -38.31
C GLY A 430 1.81 46.38 -38.03
N GLY A 431 2.44 45.39 -37.40
CA GLY A 431 1.77 44.18 -36.93
C GLY A 431 0.90 44.44 -35.69
N ALA A 432 -0.17 43.67 -35.50
CA ALA A 432 -1.01 43.80 -34.31
C ALA A 432 -0.40 43.12 -33.08
N GLY A 433 -0.78 43.60 -31.89
CA GLY A 433 -0.50 42.89 -30.63
C GLY A 433 -1.19 41.51 -30.58
N GLY A 434 -0.56 40.55 -29.92
CA GLY A 434 -1.06 39.18 -29.78
C GLY A 434 -2.10 38.99 -28.67
N THR A 435 -2.27 37.76 -28.22
CA THR A 435 -3.13 37.45 -27.06
C THR A 435 -2.30 36.91 -25.90
N ILE A 436 -2.51 37.47 -24.71
CA ILE A 436 -1.91 37.00 -23.46
C ILE A 436 -3.02 36.51 -22.54
N PHE A 437 -2.85 35.30 -21.99
CA PHE A 437 -3.74 34.69 -21.02
C PHE A 437 -2.92 34.30 -19.79
N VAL A 438 -3.22 34.90 -18.63
CA VAL A 438 -2.52 34.62 -17.37
C VAL A 438 -3.52 34.26 -16.29
N ARG A 439 -3.32 33.12 -15.64
CA ARG A 439 -4.13 32.64 -14.53
C ARG A 439 -3.24 32.21 -13.37
N SER A 440 -3.45 32.80 -12.20
CA SER A 440 -3.05 32.20 -10.92
C SER A 440 -4.28 31.74 -10.13
N LEU A 441 -4.17 30.58 -9.50
CA LEU A 441 -5.28 29.96 -8.77
C LEU A 441 -5.36 30.45 -7.32
N THR A 442 -4.21 30.76 -6.72
CA THR A 442 -4.10 31.27 -5.36
C THR A 442 -3.61 32.71 -5.33
N ASN A 443 -3.65 33.31 -4.14
CA ASN A 443 -3.25 34.69 -3.92
C ASN A 443 -1.74 34.88 -4.16
N SER A 444 -1.42 35.71 -5.15
CA SER A 444 -0.08 36.10 -5.59
C SER A 444 0.36 37.45 -5.01
N ALA A 445 -0.03 37.75 -3.76
CA ALA A 445 0.39 38.96 -3.05
C ALA A 445 1.92 39.12 -3.06
N GLY A 446 2.37 40.34 -3.38
CA GLY A 446 3.78 40.68 -3.53
C GLY A 446 4.37 40.45 -4.92
N ALA A 447 3.63 39.81 -5.85
CA ALA A 447 4.03 39.76 -7.25
C ALA A 447 3.75 41.09 -7.97
N ASN A 448 4.67 41.51 -8.84
CA ASN A 448 4.54 42.72 -9.66
C ASN A 448 4.73 42.38 -11.14
N LEU A 449 3.63 42.38 -11.90
CA LEU A 449 3.63 41.98 -13.30
C LEU A 449 3.35 43.17 -14.20
N THR A 450 4.15 43.30 -15.25
CA THR A 450 3.80 44.13 -16.41
C THR A 450 3.41 43.21 -17.56
N ILE A 451 2.26 43.45 -18.18
CA ILE A 451 1.74 42.64 -19.28
C ILE A 451 1.45 43.54 -20.48
N GLN A 452 2.05 43.25 -21.63
CA GLN A 452 1.98 44.11 -22.82
C GLN A 452 1.59 43.32 -24.07
N ALA A 453 0.55 43.78 -24.76
CA ALA A 453 0.18 43.32 -26.09
C ALA A 453 -0.11 44.54 -26.97
N ASN A 454 0.91 45.35 -27.21
CA ASN A 454 0.81 46.60 -27.96
C ASN A 454 0.86 46.36 -29.46
N GLY A 455 0.21 47.22 -30.24
CA GLY A 455 0.36 47.26 -31.69
C GLY A 455 1.72 47.82 -32.11
N GLY A 456 2.29 47.28 -33.18
CA GLY A 456 3.52 47.78 -33.78
C GLY A 456 3.32 49.09 -34.54
N ARG A 457 4.36 49.88 -34.68
CA ARG A 457 4.29 51.15 -35.45
C ARG A 457 4.28 50.89 -36.95
N GLY A 458 3.58 51.72 -37.69
CA GLY A 458 3.73 51.77 -39.16
C GLY A 458 5.11 52.30 -39.54
N GLY A 459 5.65 51.82 -40.67
CA GLY A 459 6.94 52.27 -41.17
C GLY A 459 6.88 53.73 -41.63
N ASN A 460 7.96 54.49 -41.39
CA ASN A 460 8.15 55.81 -41.98
C ASN A 460 8.61 55.68 -43.43
N THR A 461 8.32 56.66 -44.28
CA THR A 461 9.06 56.82 -45.53
C THR A 461 10.36 57.58 -45.22
N LEU A 462 11.46 57.26 -45.90
CA LEU A 462 12.75 57.93 -45.70
C LEU A 462 13.12 58.75 -46.93
N ASN A 463 13.84 59.86 -46.75
CA ASN A 463 14.24 60.79 -47.82
C ASN A 463 13.05 61.36 -48.62
N ASP A 464 11.91 61.51 -47.95
CA ASP A 464 10.63 61.96 -48.54
C ASP A 464 10.32 63.39 -48.10
N ALA A 465 11.28 64.30 -48.27
CA ALA A 465 11.19 65.68 -47.78
C ALA A 465 10.04 66.48 -48.42
N GLY A 466 9.61 66.09 -49.62
CA GLY A 466 8.46 66.68 -50.29
C GLY A 466 7.11 66.13 -49.82
N ASN A 467 7.11 65.13 -48.94
CA ASN A 467 5.91 64.48 -48.41
C ASN A 467 5.06 63.96 -49.58
N GLU A 468 5.54 62.96 -50.30
CA GLU A 468 4.79 62.43 -51.44
C GLU A 468 4.54 60.92 -51.38
N HIS A 469 5.17 60.19 -50.45
CA HIS A 469 5.09 58.74 -50.36
C HIS A 469 4.32 58.31 -49.10
N GLY A 470 3.60 57.19 -49.21
CA GLY A 470 2.67 56.74 -48.17
C GLY A 470 3.35 56.02 -47.01
N PRO A 471 3.30 56.53 -45.77
CA PRO A 471 3.75 55.81 -44.59
C PRO A 471 2.82 54.64 -44.24
N GLY A 472 3.31 53.70 -43.45
CA GLY A 472 2.53 52.55 -43.00
C GLY A 472 1.47 52.90 -41.96
N GLY A 473 0.34 52.18 -41.99
CA GLY A 473 -0.66 52.23 -40.93
C GLY A 473 -0.15 51.57 -39.64
N GLY A 474 -0.56 52.08 -38.48
CA GLY A 474 -0.19 51.49 -37.19
C GLY A 474 -0.93 50.17 -36.90
N GLY A 475 -0.32 49.23 -36.20
CA GLY A 475 -0.96 47.98 -35.80
C GLY A 475 -2.00 48.16 -34.70
N GLY A 476 -3.03 47.31 -34.66
CA GLY A 476 -4.00 47.27 -33.57
C GLY A 476 -3.41 46.70 -32.27
N GLY A 477 -3.87 47.18 -31.12
CA GLY A 477 -3.54 46.56 -29.84
C GLY A 477 -4.07 45.12 -29.74
N GLY A 478 -3.45 44.31 -28.90
CA GLY A 478 -3.78 42.92 -28.66
C GLY A 478 -4.85 42.70 -27.58
N VAL A 479 -4.90 41.50 -27.03
CA VAL A 479 -5.86 41.12 -25.98
C VAL A 479 -5.11 40.58 -24.77
N ILE A 480 -5.46 41.05 -23.58
CA ILE A 480 -4.92 40.54 -22.31
C ILE A 480 -6.07 39.98 -21.48
N TYR A 481 -6.09 38.67 -21.26
CA TYR A 481 -6.89 38.00 -20.25
C TYR A 481 -6.03 37.76 -19.01
N HIS A 482 -6.46 38.27 -17.85
CA HIS A 482 -5.74 37.96 -16.61
C HIS A 482 -6.65 37.74 -15.39
N ASN A 483 -6.25 36.77 -14.57
CA ASN A 483 -6.78 36.52 -13.23
C ASN A 483 -5.60 36.17 -12.32
N VAL A 484 -5.06 37.18 -11.62
CA VAL A 484 -3.88 37.01 -10.75
C VAL A 484 -4.18 37.67 -9.40
N PRO A 485 -5.03 37.05 -8.55
CA PRO A 485 -5.51 37.68 -7.33
C PRO A 485 -4.36 38.08 -6.40
N GLY A 486 -4.40 39.30 -5.88
CA GLY A 486 -3.42 39.84 -4.93
C GLY A 486 -2.13 40.41 -5.55
N ALA A 487 -1.83 40.12 -6.81
CA ALA A 487 -0.68 40.72 -7.50
C ALA A 487 -0.95 42.18 -7.91
N THR A 488 0.11 42.99 -8.00
CA THR A 488 0.06 44.26 -8.71
C THR A 488 0.27 43.99 -10.19
N VAL A 489 -0.69 44.35 -11.03
CA VAL A 489 -0.64 44.09 -12.49
C VAL A 489 -0.79 45.41 -13.24
N ALA A 490 0.23 45.77 -14.02
CA ALA A 490 0.19 46.86 -14.99
C ALA A 490 -0.01 46.28 -16.39
N THR A 491 -1.05 46.72 -17.10
CA THR A 491 -1.37 46.22 -18.45
C THR A 491 -1.20 47.31 -19.51
N SER A 492 -0.78 46.92 -20.71
CA SER A 492 -0.72 47.80 -21.89
C SER A 492 -1.20 47.06 -23.12
N VAL A 493 -2.20 47.62 -23.78
CA VAL A 493 -2.73 47.18 -25.09
C VAL A 493 -2.77 48.37 -26.03
N ALA A 494 -1.71 49.18 -25.99
CA ALA A 494 -1.63 50.42 -26.73
C ALA A 494 -1.76 50.19 -28.24
N LEU A 495 -2.34 51.17 -28.93
CA LEU A 495 -2.35 51.22 -30.37
C LEU A 495 -0.92 51.36 -30.93
N GLY A 496 -0.72 50.84 -32.12
CA GLY A 496 0.40 51.18 -32.97
C GLY A 496 0.17 52.54 -33.62
N VAL A 497 1.19 53.41 -33.56
CA VAL A 497 1.15 54.72 -34.22
C VAL A 497 1.47 54.54 -35.70
N SER A 498 0.79 55.29 -36.57
CA SER A 498 1.12 55.40 -37.99
C SER A 498 2.55 55.90 -38.21
N GLY A 499 3.14 55.51 -39.33
CA GLY A 499 4.36 56.13 -39.81
C GLY A 499 4.13 57.56 -40.27
N ARG A 500 5.22 58.27 -40.52
CA ARG A 500 5.23 59.60 -41.12
C ARG A 500 6.28 59.69 -42.22
N ALA A 501 6.11 60.67 -43.09
CA ALA A 501 7.08 61.02 -44.11
C ALA A 501 8.36 61.61 -43.51
N ASP A 502 9.39 61.68 -44.35
CA ASP A 502 10.71 62.24 -44.03
C ASP A 502 11.26 61.77 -42.68
N ASN A 503 11.34 60.46 -42.50
CA ASN A 503 11.86 59.83 -41.29
C ASN A 503 11.19 60.31 -39.99
N GLY A 504 9.89 60.60 -40.04
CA GLY A 504 9.13 61.05 -38.87
C GLY A 504 8.89 62.56 -38.80
N ALA A 505 9.62 63.37 -39.58
CA ALA A 505 9.52 64.82 -39.55
C ALA A 505 8.34 65.37 -40.36
N GLY A 506 7.87 64.60 -41.35
CA GLY A 506 6.82 64.97 -42.28
C GLY A 506 5.39 64.67 -41.82
N THR A 507 4.46 64.71 -42.78
CA THR A 507 3.05 64.38 -42.55
C THR A 507 2.82 62.87 -42.51
N ASN A 508 1.62 62.42 -42.14
CA ASN A 508 1.27 61.00 -42.16
C ASN A 508 0.62 60.54 -43.48
N HIS A 509 0.40 61.40 -44.48
CA HIS A 509 -0.30 61.04 -45.73
C HIS A 509 -1.63 60.31 -45.52
N GLU A 510 -2.41 60.73 -44.52
CA GLU A 510 -3.65 60.06 -44.10
C GLU A 510 -3.48 58.63 -43.58
N ALA A 511 -2.24 58.18 -43.34
CA ALA A 511 -1.99 56.95 -42.60
C ALA A 511 -2.62 57.05 -41.20
N GLY A 512 -3.35 55.99 -40.85
CA GLY A 512 -4.10 55.90 -39.63
C GLY A 512 -3.30 55.23 -38.52
N ASN A 513 -3.49 55.70 -37.30
CA ASN A 513 -3.14 54.93 -36.12
C ASN A 513 -4.03 53.69 -36.03
N GLY A 514 -3.52 52.61 -35.42
CA GLY A 514 -4.39 51.53 -34.98
C GLY A 514 -5.30 51.99 -33.85
N THR A 515 -6.14 51.08 -33.35
CA THR A 515 -6.89 51.31 -32.11
C THR A 515 -6.28 50.51 -30.97
N ALA A 516 -6.51 50.97 -29.74
CA ALA A 516 -6.12 50.21 -28.56
C ALA A 516 -6.84 48.86 -28.54
N GLY A 517 -6.18 47.88 -27.94
CA GLY A 517 -6.72 46.55 -27.72
C GLY A 517 -7.59 46.47 -26.49
N GLN A 518 -7.75 45.26 -25.95
CA GLN A 518 -8.66 45.00 -24.84
C GLN A 518 -8.00 44.26 -23.68
N VAL A 519 -8.33 44.67 -22.45
CA VAL A 519 -7.94 43.98 -21.22
C VAL A 519 -9.20 43.42 -20.59
N VAL A 520 -9.22 42.11 -20.36
CA VAL A 520 -10.36 41.37 -19.83
C VAL A 520 -9.92 40.66 -18.55
N ALA A 521 -10.37 41.18 -17.41
CA ALA A 521 -10.26 40.46 -16.15
C ALA A 521 -11.30 39.32 -16.12
N PHE A 522 -10.92 38.16 -15.58
CA PHE A 522 -11.83 37.03 -15.43
C PHE A 522 -11.67 36.35 -14.07
N THR A 523 -12.57 35.41 -13.75
CA THR A 523 -12.44 34.55 -12.56
C THR A 523 -12.34 33.10 -12.98
N SER A 524 -11.85 32.21 -12.12
CA SER A 524 -11.82 30.77 -12.43
C SER A 524 -13.19 30.19 -12.81
N ALA A 525 -14.30 30.76 -12.30
CA ALA A 525 -15.66 30.36 -12.67
C ALA A 525 -16.07 30.80 -14.09
N SER A 526 -15.38 31.78 -14.67
CA SER A 526 -15.61 32.27 -16.02
C SER A 526 -15.10 31.30 -17.10
N LEU A 527 -14.23 30.36 -16.75
CA LEU A 527 -13.64 29.40 -17.68
C LEU A 527 -14.46 28.12 -17.75
N PRO A 528 -14.77 27.60 -18.95
CA PRO A 528 -15.25 26.24 -19.11
C PRO A 528 -14.29 25.21 -18.48
N PRO A 529 -14.77 24.10 -17.89
CA PRO A 529 -13.93 23.10 -17.23
C PRO A 529 -12.78 22.52 -18.08
N HIS A 530 -12.97 22.42 -19.40
CA HIS A 530 -11.97 21.92 -20.34
C HIS A 530 -10.84 22.91 -20.65
N LEU A 531 -10.95 24.15 -20.18
CA LEU A 531 -9.91 25.19 -20.23
C LEU A 531 -9.25 25.41 -18.87
N GLN A 532 -9.77 24.78 -17.81
CA GLN A 532 -9.24 24.88 -16.45
C GLN A 532 -8.16 23.83 -16.20
N GLY A 533 -7.12 23.81 -17.04
CA GLY A 533 -5.93 23.00 -16.78
C GLY A 533 -5.27 23.39 -15.44
N GLY A 534 -4.44 22.48 -14.92
CA GLY A 534 -3.46 22.73 -13.85
C GLY A 534 -3.95 23.04 -12.44
N GLY A 535 -2.96 23.14 -11.53
CA GLY A 535 -3.08 23.52 -10.12
C GLY A 535 -3.82 22.53 -9.22
N GLN A 536 -4.24 22.97 -8.03
CA GLN A 536 -4.77 22.08 -6.98
C GLN A 536 -5.99 21.26 -7.44
N ILE A 537 -6.80 21.84 -8.32
CA ILE A 537 -7.96 21.15 -8.89
C ILE A 537 -7.57 19.94 -9.76
N CYS A 538 -6.33 19.91 -10.24
CA CYS A 538 -5.72 18.81 -10.98
C CYS A 538 -4.76 17.95 -10.15
N TYR A 539 -4.78 18.08 -8.83
CA TYR A 539 -4.04 17.16 -7.96
C TYR A 539 -4.79 15.85 -7.81
N PRO A 540 -4.08 14.72 -7.78
CA PRO A 540 -4.71 13.44 -7.53
C PRO A 540 -5.26 13.38 -6.10
N THR A 541 -6.29 12.57 -5.90
CA THR A 541 -6.84 12.28 -4.57
C THR A 541 -6.91 10.78 -4.43
N LEU A 542 -6.02 10.22 -3.60
CA LEU A 542 -5.91 8.78 -3.41
C LEU A 542 -6.68 8.34 -2.17
N THR A 543 -7.44 7.24 -2.33
CA THR A 543 -8.06 6.51 -1.23
C THR A 543 -7.39 5.16 -1.10
N THR A 544 -6.97 4.84 0.11
CA THR A 544 -6.33 3.57 0.45
C THR A 544 -7.33 2.69 1.19
N VAL A 545 -7.54 1.48 0.68
CA VAL A 545 -8.37 0.44 1.32
C VAL A 545 -7.50 -0.78 1.53
N LEU A 546 -7.49 -1.29 2.75
CA LEU A 546 -6.83 -2.56 3.09
C LEU A 546 -7.91 -3.53 3.58
N THR A 547 -7.90 -4.74 3.05
CA THR A 547 -8.74 -5.84 3.53
C THR A 547 -7.94 -7.12 3.67
N GLU A 548 -8.43 -8.04 4.47
CA GLU A 548 -7.91 -9.39 4.62
C GLU A 548 -8.95 -10.39 4.07
N ALA A 549 -8.53 -11.58 3.66
CA ALA A 549 -9.43 -12.56 3.02
C ALA A 549 -10.50 -13.13 3.98
N ASN A 550 -10.21 -13.23 5.27
CA ASN A 550 -11.05 -13.75 6.36
C ASN A 550 -11.07 -12.78 7.57
N PRO A 551 -11.56 -11.55 7.39
CA PRO A 551 -11.28 -10.45 8.30
C PRO A 551 -12.04 -10.57 9.62
N GLY A 552 -11.33 -10.39 10.73
CA GLY A 552 -11.89 -10.21 12.07
C GLY A 552 -12.79 -11.33 12.57
N ILE A 553 -12.77 -12.51 11.94
CA ILE A 553 -13.51 -13.69 12.40
C ILE A 553 -12.77 -14.25 13.62
N PRO A 554 -13.36 -14.24 14.82
CA PRO A 554 -12.81 -14.96 15.96
C PRO A 554 -12.74 -16.45 15.65
N GLY A 555 -11.57 -17.06 15.89
CA GLY A 555 -11.33 -18.43 15.46
C GLY A 555 -10.92 -18.56 13.98
N SER A 556 -10.15 -17.64 13.40
CA SER A 556 -9.76 -17.73 11.98
C SER A 556 -8.33 -18.19 11.73
N ARG A 557 -7.36 -17.93 12.62
CA ARG A 557 -5.94 -18.24 12.38
C ARG A 557 -5.16 -18.64 13.64
N ASN A 558 -4.32 -19.65 13.49
CA ASN A 558 -3.33 -20.06 14.49
C ASN A 558 -1.95 -19.39 14.23
N PRO A 559 -1.11 -19.19 15.26
CA PRO A 559 0.30 -18.86 15.05
C PRO A 559 0.99 -19.87 14.12
N GLY A 560 1.92 -19.39 13.27
CA GLY A 560 2.60 -20.25 12.28
C GLY A 560 1.88 -20.41 10.93
N THR A 561 0.71 -19.80 10.78
CA THR A 561 -0.08 -19.82 9.52
C THR A 561 0.21 -18.61 8.63
N THR A 562 -0.52 -18.49 7.53
CA THR A 562 -0.43 -17.37 6.57
C THR A 562 -1.70 -16.53 6.56
N ALA A 563 -1.56 -15.25 6.24
CA ALA A 563 -2.69 -14.37 5.91
C ALA A 563 -2.49 -13.72 4.54
N THR A 564 -3.60 -13.34 3.89
CA THR A 564 -3.57 -12.67 2.59
C THR A 564 -4.34 -11.37 2.67
N TYR A 565 -3.62 -10.26 2.47
CA TYR A 565 -4.18 -8.93 2.40
C TYR A 565 -4.41 -8.50 0.94
N THR A 566 -5.47 -7.73 0.73
CA THR A 566 -5.71 -6.98 -0.50
C THR A 566 -5.62 -5.49 -0.19
N LEU A 567 -4.59 -4.83 -0.72
CA LEU A 567 -4.40 -3.39 -0.61
C LEU A 567 -4.80 -2.73 -1.94
N THR A 568 -5.84 -1.91 -1.91
CA THR A 568 -6.33 -1.18 -3.08
C THR A 568 -6.04 0.31 -2.91
N LEU A 569 -5.32 0.89 -3.87
CA LEU A 569 -5.14 2.34 -3.97
C LEU A 569 -5.95 2.84 -5.17
N THR A 570 -6.96 3.66 -4.90
CA THR A 570 -7.86 4.20 -5.92
C THR A 570 -7.65 5.70 -6.08
N ASN A 571 -7.53 6.17 -7.32
CA ASN A 571 -7.55 7.61 -7.60
C ASN A 571 -8.98 8.07 -7.88
N SER A 572 -9.35 9.24 -7.35
CA SER A 572 -10.64 9.88 -7.59
C SER A 572 -10.98 9.95 -9.08
N THR A 573 -12.27 9.89 -9.42
CA THR A 573 -12.76 10.10 -10.79
C THR A 573 -12.55 11.55 -11.28
N THR A 574 -12.25 12.46 -10.36
CA THR A 574 -11.91 13.86 -10.60
C THR A 574 -10.46 14.15 -10.21
N GLY A 575 -9.87 15.18 -10.79
CA GLY A 575 -8.46 15.55 -10.58
C GLY A 575 -7.54 15.00 -11.66
N GLY A 576 -6.23 15.08 -11.41
CA GLY A 576 -5.18 14.63 -12.34
C GLY A 576 -4.71 13.21 -12.11
N ASN A 577 -3.79 12.78 -12.99
CA ASN A 577 -3.11 11.49 -12.85
C ASN A 577 -2.23 11.48 -11.59
N ALA A 578 -2.31 10.40 -10.81
CA ALA A 578 -1.42 10.18 -9.68
C ALA A 578 -0.11 9.59 -10.23
N GLY A 579 0.88 10.46 -10.38
CA GLY A 579 2.19 10.10 -10.91
C GLY A 579 3.10 9.48 -9.85
N GLY A 580 3.72 8.35 -10.19
CA GLY A 580 4.69 7.68 -9.35
C GLY A 580 4.11 7.21 -8.01
N VAL A 581 3.01 6.49 -8.01
CA VAL A 581 2.38 5.95 -6.80
C VAL A 581 3.21 4.81 -6.21
N GLN A 582 3.33 4.80 -4.88
CA GLN A 582 3.85 3.71 -4.06
C GLN A 582 2.87 3.40 -2.93
N ALA A 583 2.92 2.18 -2.43
CA ALA A 583 2.23 1.77 -1.21
C ALA A 583 3.22 1.72 -0.05
N GLU A 584 2.77 2.10 1.13
CA GLU A 584 3.46 1.82 2.38
C GLU A 584 2.54 1.00 3.28
N LEU A 585 3.06 -0.10 3.82
CA LEU A 585 2.31 -1.05 4.64
C LEU A 585 3.02 -1.26 5.98
N LYS A 586 2.29 -1.06 7.07
CA LYS A 586 2.72 -1.41 8.42
C LYS A 586 1.96 -2.66 8.87
N LEU A 587 2.68 -3.77 8.95
CA LEU A 587 2.14 -5.04 9.46
C LEU A 587 2.24 -5.09 11.00
N PRO A 588 1.41 -5.92 11.65
CA PRO A 588 1.55 -6.20 13.07
C PRO A 588 2.91 -6.85 13.40
N THR A 589 3.35 -6.73 14.65
CA THR A 589 4.58 -7.39 15.12
C THR A 589 4.47 -8.91 14.95
N GLY A 590 5.50 -9.53 14.36
CA GLY A 590 5.53 -10.97 14.08
C GLY A 590 4.88 -11.40 12.76
N PHE A 591 4.34 -10.45 11.99
CA PHE A 591 3.88 -10.68 10.61
C PHE A 591 5.00 -10.30 9.63
N THR A 592 5.30 -11.19 8.69
CA THR A 592 6.39 -11.01 7.71
C THR A 592 5.88 -11.18 6.29
N LEU A 593 6.19 -10.24 5.40
CA LEU A 593 5.79 -10.30 3.99
C LEU A 593 6.54 -11.44 3.28
N THR A 594 5.81 -12.32 2.59
CA THR A 594 6.39 -13.44 1.83
C THR A 594 6.39 -13.21 0.33
N SER A 595 5.29 -12.69 -0.20
CA SER A 595 5.15 -12.40 -1.64
C SER A 595 4.14 -11.28 -1.85
N ILE A 596 4.32 -10.55 -2.95
CA ILE A 596 3.39 -9.52 -3.36
C ILE A 596 3.24 -9.52 -4.88
N THR A 597 2.00 -9.35 -5.34
CA THR A 597 1.67 -9.15 -6.76
C THR A 597 0.80 -7.92 -6.90
N ALA A 598 0.90 -7.22 -8.03
CA ALA A 598 0.11 -6.05 -8.33
C ALA A 598 -0.67 -6.21 -9.64
N SER A 599 -1.91 -5.73 -9.64
CA SER A 599 -2.77 -5.61 -10.82
C SER A 599 -3.25 -4.16 -10.95
N LEU A 600 -3.19 -3.61 -12.15
CA LEU A 600 -3.57 -2.23 -12.44
C LEU A 600 -4.84 -2.21 -13.30
N VAL A 601 -5.82 -1.41 -12.90
CA VAL A 601 -7.05 -1.19 -13.65
C VAL A 601 -7.08 0.26 -14.12
N GLY A 602 -7.04 0.45 -15.44
CA GLY A 602 -7.22 1.75 -16.09
C GLY A 602 -5.97 2.62 -16.21
N GLY A 603 -4.77 2.19 -15.78
CA GLY A 603 -3.53 2.98 -15.85
C GLY A 603 -2.41 2.40 -16.73
N THR A 604 -1.20 2.99 -16.68
CA THR A 604 0.02 2.48 -17.34
C THR A 604 0.88 1.67 -16.37
N ALA A 605 1.42 0.54 -16.85
CA ALA A 605 1.94 -0.54 -16.01
C ALA A 605 3.19 -0.16 -15.19
N GLY A 606 3.13 -0.40 -13.88
CA GLY A 606 4.31 -0.72 -13.06
C GLY A 606 4.57 -2.23 -13.05
N ALA A 607 5.63 -2.69 -12.37
CA ALA A 607 5.98 -4.11 -12.33
C ALA A 607 4.88 -4.98 -11.69
N THR A 608 4.48 -6.07 -12.35
CA THR A 608 3.53 -7.06 -11.78
C THR A 608 4.00 -7.64 -10.45
N ASN A 609 5.32 -7.76 -10.28
CA ASN A 609 5.99 -8.08 -9.02
C ASN A 609 6.75 -6.84 -8.54
N PRO A 610 6.12 -5.96 -7.73
CA PRO A 610 6.76 -4.72 -7.30
C PRO A 610 7.96 -4.97 -6.38
N PRO A 611 9.00 -4.12 -6.45
CA PRO A 611 10.08 -4.15 -5.46
C PRO A 611 9.55 -3.77 -4.08
N VAL A 612 10.11 -4.38 -3.04
CA VAL A 612 9.75 -4.16 -1.63
C VAL A 612 11.00 -3.84 -0.82
N ASN A 613 10.92 -2.83 0.03
CA ASN A 613 11.96 -2.50 1.00
C ASN A 613 11.36 -2.32 2.40
N LEU A 614 12.03 -2.81 3.44
CA LEU A 614 11.59 -2.67 4.84
C LEU A 614 12.49 -1.68 5.57
N VAL A 615 11.93 -0.54 5.98
CA VAL A 615 12.65 0.50 6.73
C VAL A 615 11.81 0.92 7.93
N GLY A 616 12.37 0.86 9.13
CA GLY A 616 11.68 1.31 10.36
C GLY A 616 10.36 0.57 10.65
N GLY A 617 10.21 -0.68 10.22
CA GLY A 617 8.98 -1.46 10.39
C GLY A 617 7.87 -1.16 9.38
N VAL A 618 8.16 -0.37 8.34
CA VAL A 618 7.24 -0.07 7.23
C VAL A 618 7.77 -0.70 5.94
N TYR A 619 6.90 -1.44 5.24
CA TYR A 619 7.18 -1.99 3.92
C TYR A 619 6.83 -0.95 2.85
N TYR A 620 7.84 -0.51 2.11
CA TYR A 620 7.71 0.37 0.94
C TYR A 620 7.59 -0.49 -0.31
N ILE A 621 6.46 -0.37 -1.01
CA ILE A 621 6.06 -1.22 -2.12
C ILE A 621 5.98 -0.37 -3.40
N GLY A 622 6.72 -0.79 -4.42
CA GLY A 622 6.78 -0.11 -5.73
C GLY A 622 8.11 0.59 -5.99
N SER A 623 8.37 0.93 -7.25
CA SER A 623 9.66 1.49 -7.65
C SER A 623 9.81 2.96 -7.22
N ALA A 624 11.00 3.34 -6.75
CA ALA A 624 11.36 4.74 -6.57
C ALA A 624 11.68 5.44 -7.90
N ASN A 625 12.04 4.68 -8.93
CA ASN A 625 12.23 5.20 -10.28
C ASN A 625 10.87 5.55 -10.90
N LEU A 626 10.68 6.81 -11.30
CA LEU A 626 9.44 7.31 -11.86
C LEU A 626 9.04 6.62 -13.16
N ALA A 627 10.01 6.11 -13.93
CA ALA A 627 9.75 5.36 -15.15
C ALA A 627 9.04 4.02 -14.90
N ASP A 628 9.29 3.41 -13.73
CA ASP A 628 8.79 2.09 -13.36
C ASP A 628 7.71 2.14 -12.26
N ALA A 629 7.38 3.35 -11.79
CA ALA A 629 6.41 3.58 -10.75
C ALA A 629 4.97 3.57 -11.30
N TYR A 630 4.00 3.27 -10.44
CA TYR A 630 2.60 3.18 -10.86
C TYR A 630 2.03 4.55 -11.21
N ASN A 631 1.37 4.67 -12.34
CA ASN A 631 0.65 5.88 -12.72
C ASN A 631 -0.86 5.57 -12.75
N ILE A 632 -1.59 6.13 -11.78
CA ILE A 632 -3.02 5.85 -11.60
C ILE A 632 -3.84 7.04 -12.14
N PRO A 633 -4.46 6.93 -13.32
CA PRO A 633 -5.25 8.01 -13.87
C PRO A 633 -6.55 8.19 -13.06
N PRO A 634 -7.26 9.30 -13.25
CA PRO A 634 -8.55 9.53 -12.61
C PRO A 634 -9.52 8.35 -12.84
N GLY A 635 -10.09 7.83 -11.74
CA GLY A 635 -10.96 6.65 -11.72
C GLY A 635 -10.25 5.30 -11.81
N GLY A 636 -8.92 5.27 -11.98
CA GLY A 636 -8.12 4.06 -11.98
C GLY A 636 -7.76 3.57 -10.58
N GLN A 637 -7.21 2.36 -10.51
CA GLN A 637 -6.72 1.79 -9.25
C GLN A 637 -5.56 0.81 -9.47
N VAL A 638 -4.73 0.65 -8.45
CA VAL A 638 -3.79 -0.47 -8.32
C VAL A 638 -4.23 -1.34 -7.14
N VAL A 639 -4.22 -2.65 -7.35
CA VAL A 639 -4.60 -3.66 -6.35
C VAL A 639 -3.38 -4.53 -6.09
N PHE A 640 -2.91 -4.55 -4.85
CA PHE A 640 -1.85 -5.43 -4.38
C PHE A 640 -2.44 -6.61 -3.63
N THR A 641 -2.02 -7.82 -3.99
CA THR A 641 -2.26 -9.03 -3.22
C THR A 641 -0.99 -9.34 -2.44
N ILE A 642 -1.08 -9.34 -1.11
CA ILE A 642 0.06 -9.42 -0.20
C ILE A 642 -0.11 -10.66 0.65
N ASN A 643 0.79 -11.62 0.50
CA ASN A 643 0.84 -12.80 1.36
C ASN A 643 1.84 -12.56 2.49
N VAL A 644 1.46 -12.96 3.71
CA VAL A 644 2.30 -12.80 4.90
C VAL A 644 2.34 -14.10 5.71
N ASN A 645 3.47 -14.35 6.36
CA ASN A 645 3.63 -15.38 7.37
C ASN A 645 3.43 -14.79 8.77
N ILE A 646 2.72 -15.53 9.63
CA ILE A 646 2.48 -15.21 11.03
C ILE A 646 3.45 -16.04 11.88
N ALA A 647 4.31 -15.40 12.67
CA ALA A 647 5.25 -16.12 13.52
C ALA A 647 4.54 -16.96 14.61
N ASN A 648 5.19 -18.03 15.06
CA ASN A 648 4.64 -18.95 16.08
C ASN A 648 4.43 -18.29 17.46
N ASN A 649 5.04 -17.13 17.70
CA ASN A 649 5.03 -16.43 18.99
C ASN A 649 4.18 -15.15 18.98
N VAL A 650 3.35 -14.94 17.95
CA VAL A 650 2.39 -13.82 17.94
C VAL A 650 1.36 -14.04 19.05
N ALA A 651 1.05 -12.97 19.79
CA ALA A 651 0.10 -13.03 20.90
C ALA A 651 -1.35 -13.25 20.43
N GLU A 652 -2.19 -13.82 21.29
CA GLU A 652 -3.63 -13.99 21.04
C GLU A 652 -4.35 -12.63 20.90
N GLY A 653 -5.44 -12.62 20.13
CA GLY A 653 -6.31 -11.46 19.95
C GLY A 653 -6.23 -10.80 18.56
N MET A 654 -6.74 -9.58 18.48
CA MET A 654 -6.89 -8.82 17.23
C MET A 654 -5.59 -8.08 16.88
N HIS A 655 -5.14 -8.23 15.64
CA HIS A 655 -3.95 -7.57 15.11
C HIS A 655 -4.31 -6.71 13.90
N HIS A 656 -3.90 -5.45 13.97
CA HIS A 656 -4.27 -4.42 13.00
C HIS A 656 -3.13 -4.08 12.06
N ALA A 657 -3.43 -3.93 10.78
CA ALA A 657 -2.49 -3.46 9.77
C ALA A 657 -2.89 -2.06 9.30
N SER A 658 -1.92 -1.22 8.94
CA SER A 658 -2.20 0.10 8.39
C SER A 658 -1.49 0.27 7.06
N ALA A 659 -2.08 1.05 6.16
CA ALA A 659 -1.50 1.28 4.85
C ALA A 659 -1.75 2.72 4.37
N GLN A 660 -0.79 3.27 3.64
CA GLN A 660 -0.94 4.57 2.99
C GLN A 660 -0.46 4.53 1.55
N ALA A 661 -1.04 5.40 0.73
CA ALA A 661 -0.55 5.67 -0.62
C ALA A 661 0.38 6.88 -0.59
N THR A 662 1.52 6.80 -1.25
CA THR A 662 2.35 7.97 -1.55
C THR A 662 2.46 8.19 -3.03
N TYR A 663 2.60 9.43 -3.47
CA TYR A 663 2.82 9.78 -4.86
C TYR A 663 3.77 10.96 -4.97
N LEU A 664 4.29 11.19 -6.18
CA LEU A 664 5.24 12.28 -6.41
C LEU A 664 4.57 13.62 -6.18
N ASP A 665 5.16 14.48 -5.35
CA ASP A 665 4.58 15.78 -5.02
C ASP A 665 4.49 16.67 -6.28
N PRO A 666 3.27 17.08 -6.68
CA PRO A 666 3.07 17.97 -7.81
C PRO A 666 3.76 19.32 -7.63
N THR A 667 4.03 19.73 -6.40
CA THR A 667 4.57 21.05 -6.02
C THR A 667 6.01 21.00 -5.54
N ARG A 668 6.73 19.89 -5.81
CA ARG A 668 8.09 19.68 -5.35
C ARG A 668 9.08 20.71 -5.89
N THR A 669 10.08 21.05 -5.09
CA THR A 669 11.13 22.03 -5.43
C THR A 669 12.40 21.35 -5.93
N SER A 670 13.33 22.14 -6.49
CA SER A 670 14.66 21.66 -6.89
C SER A 670 15.51 21.20 -5.70
N ALA A 671 15.18 21.63 -4.47
CA ALA A 671 15.82 21.11 -3.26
C ALA A 671 15.40 19.67 -2.96
N ASN A 672 14.16 19.29 -3.32
CA ASN A 672 13.61 17.96 -3.08
C ASN A 672 12.94 17.39 -4.36
N PRO A 673 13.69 17.14 -5.45
CA PRO A 673 13.12 16.81 -6.76
C PRO A 673 12.38 15.47 -6.82
N ASN A 674 12.58 14.61 -5.80
CA ASN A 674 11.92 13.32 -5.63
C ASN A 674 10.96 13.31 -4.43
N ARG A 675 10.55 14.47 -3.91
CA ARG A 675 9.64 14.58 -2.77
C ARG A 675 8.34 13.83 -3.07
N ARG A 676 7.94 12.98 -2.12
CA ARG A 676 6.65 12.26 -2.14
C ARG A 676 5.74 12.80 -1.06
N VAL A 677 4.45 12.73 -1.32
CA VAL A 677 3.37 13.15 -0.42
C VAL A 677 2.36 12.03 -0.23
N THR A 678 1.64 12.08 0.88
CA THR A 678 0.52 11.20 1.22
C THR A 678 -0.65 12.01 1.76
N ALA A 679 -1.85 11.43 1.76
CA ALA A 679 -3.02 12.07 2.34
C ALA A 679 -2.80 12.48 3.80
N ALA A 680 -3.28 13.67 4.18
CA ALA A 680 -3.18 14.13 5.56
C ALA A 680 -4.03 13.31 6.53
N THR A 681 -5.18 12.85 6.06
CA THR A 681 -6.05 11.96 6.82
C THR A 681 -5.37 10.60 6.99
N ASN A 682 -5.11 10.21 8.24
CA ASN A 682 -4.48 8.93 8.60
C ASN A 682 -3.04 8.73 8.06
N GLY A 683 -2.34 9.80 7.69
CA GLY A 683 -0.93 9.71 7.30
C GLY A 683 -0.05 9.18 8.44
N PHE A 684 0.94 8.36 8.09
CA PHE A 684 1.94 7.86 9.02
C PHE A 684 2.76 9.02 9.61
N ALA A 685 3.20 8.87 10.85
CA ALA A 685 4.01 9.87 11.51
C ALA A 685 5.32 10.11 10.73
N GLY A 686 5.64 11.38 10.47
CA GLY A 686 6.82 11.78 9.70
C GLY A 686 6.61 11.83 8.18
N SER A 687 5.47 11.36 7.67
CA SER A 687 5.13 11.49 6.25
C SER A 687 4.81 12.94 5.86
N ASN A 688 5.12 13.28 4.60
CA ASN A 688 4.74 14.56 4.01
C ASN A 688 3.23 14.60 3.72
N THR A 689 2.47 15.25 4.60
CA THR A 689 1.00 15.35 4.51
C THR A 689 0.49 16.67 3.92
N SER A 690 1.41 17.56 3.54
CA SER A 690 1.14 18.83 2.88
C SER A 690 1.99 18.98 1.62
N TYR A 691 1.44 19.69 0.64
CA TYR A 691 2.17 20.09 -0.57
C TYR A 691 3.30 21.05 -0.20
N GLU A 692 4.45 20.94 -0.86
CA GLU A 692 5.65 21.73 -0.52
C GLU A 692 5.45 23.22 -0.81
N THR A 693 4.76 23.56 -1.90
CA THR A 693 4.56 24.96 -2.34
C THR A 693 3.16 25.21 -2.94
N GLY A 694 2.92 26.37 -3.55
CA GLY A 694 1.68 26.70 -4.28
C GLY A 694 0.50 27.15 -3.40
N GLY A 695 0.51 26.91 -2.09
CA GLY A 695 -0.59 27.30 -1.19
C GLY A 695 -1.76 26.32 -1.14
N ALA A 696 -1.60 25.13 -1.73
CA ALA A 696 -2.61 24.06 -1.77
C ALA A 696 -2.89 23.41 -0.39
N GLY A 697 -2.03 23.61 0.61
CA GLY A 697 -2.24 23.12 1.97
C GLY A 697 -2.08 21.60 2.11
N ASN A 698 -3.00 20.97 2.84
CA ASN A 698 -2.97 19.53 3.12
C ASN A 698 -3.31 18.70 1.87
N VAL A 699 -2.68 17.53 1.78
CA VAL A 699 -2.92 16.58 0.70
C VAL A 699 -4.26 15.89 0.94
N ASN A 700 -5.15 16.00 -0.05
CA ASN A 700 -6.47 15.38 -0.03
C ASN A 700 -6.38 13.85 -0.23
N GLY A 701 -7.32 13.14 0.36
CA GLY A 701 -7.40 11.68 0.28
C GLY A 701 -7.58 11.06 1.66
N VAL A 702 -7.51 9.73 1.70
CA VAL A 702 -7.64 8.96 2.93
C VAL A 702 -6.67 7.79 2.89
N ASN A 703 -5.82 7.70 3.92
CA ASN A 703 -5.02 6.51 4.19
C ASN A 703 -5.78 5.54 5.11
N TYR A 704 -5.39 4.27 5.05
CA TYR A 704 -6.01 3.23 5.86
C TYR A 704 -5.34 3.16 7.23
N ASN A 705 -6.13 3.44 8.28
CA ASN A 705 -5.68 3.36 9.67
C ASN A 705 -6.39 2.21 10.37
N GLY A 706 -5.70 1.09 10.52
CA GLY A 706 -6.23 -0.09 11.18
C GLY A 706 -6.40 0.05 12.70
N ASN A 707 -5.86 1.11 13.31
CA ASN A 707 -6.04 1.33 14.75
C ASN A 707 -7.39 1.96 15.10
N LEU A 708 -8.26 2.23 14.13
CA LEU A 708 -9.59 2.79 14.37
C LEU A 708 -10.57 1.66 14.71
N ILE A 709 -11.43 1.87 15.69
CA ILE A 709 -12.43 0.85 16.12
C ILE A 709 -13.36 0.42 14.96
N ALA A 710 -13.56 1.28 13.96
CA ALA A 710 -14.42 1.01 12.81
C ALA A 710 -13.71 0.29 11.64
N SER A 711 -12.38 0.15 11.66
CA SER A 711 -11.64 -0.63 10.66
C SER A 711 -11.50 -2.06 11.16
N THR A 712 -12.29 -2.97 10.59
CA THR A 712 -12.21 -4.40 10.89
C THR A 712 -11.96 -5.26 9.66
N GLY A 713 -11.86 -4.63 8.48
CA GLY A 713 -11.83 -5.31 7.19
C GLY A 713 -10.49 -5.97 6.87
N GLU A 714 -9.44 -5.62 7.58
CA GLU A 714 -8.07 -6.11 7.49
C GLU A 714 -7.63 -6.93 8.71
N ASP A 715 -8.44 -6.94 9.76
CA ASP A 715 -8.04 -7.49 11.05
C ASP A 715 -7.75 -8.99 10.95
N VAL A 716 -6.66 -9.40 11.57
CA VAL A 716 -6.34 -10.81 11.77
C VAL A 716 -6.52 -11.14 13.25
N HIS A 717 -7.42 -12.05 13.54
CA HIS A 717 -7.57 -12.62 14.88
C HIS A 717 -6.67 -13.84 15.01
N ILE A 718 -5.70 -13.78 15.94
CA ILE A 718 -4.91 -14.94 16.37
C ILE A 718 -5.64 -15.65 17.51
N ASN A 719 -6.02 -16.90 17.27
CA ASN A 719 -6.81 -17.71 18.19
C ASN A 719 -6.14 -17.80 19.56
N ALA A 720 -6.97 -17.78 20.59
CA ALA A 720 -6.53 -18.09 21.93
C ALA A 720 -6.19 -19.58 22.01
N LYS A 721 -5.23 -19.93 22.84
CA LYS A 721 -5.01 -21.36 23.15
C LYS A 721 -6.06 -21.81 24.17
N PRO A 722 -6.58 -23.05 24.06
CA PRO A 722 -7.37 -23.61 25.15
C PRO A 722 -6.51 -23.65 26.42
N ARG A 723 -7.10 -23.32 27.56
CA ARG A 723 -6.45 -23.25 28.88
C ARG A 723 -6.81 -24.50 29.68
N PRO A 724 -5.98 -25.55 29.67
CA PRO A 724 -6.23 -26.76 30.43
C PRO A 724 -6.16 -26.48 31.94
N ASN A 725 -7.11 -27.06 32.68
CA ASN A 725 -7.02 -27.09 34.13
C ASN A 725 -6.17 -28.30 34.52
N ASN A 726 -5.06 -28.06 35.22
CA ASN A 726 -4.34 -29.14 35.87
C ASN A 726 -5.26 -29.82 36.88
N LEU A 727 -5.25 -31.14 36.90
CA LEU A 727 -6.10 -31.93 37.78
C LEU A 727 -5.24 -32.84 38.63
N GLU A 728 -5.46 -32.79 39.93
CA GLU A 728 -4.85 -33.71 40.90
C GLU A 728 -5.94 -34.63 41.43
N VAL A 729 -5.70 -35.95 41.38
CA VAL A 729 -6.62 -36.97 41.86
C VAL A 729 -5.90 -37.90 42.81
N ASP A 730 -6.42 -37.98 44.04
CA ASP A 730 -5.97 -38.95 45.03
C ASP A 730 -6.75 -40.25 44.87
N VAL A 731 -6.04 -41.37 44.80
CA VAL A 731 -6.66 -42.70 44.84
C VAL A 731 -6.84 -43.09 46.30
N ILE A 732 -8.11 -43.19 46.74
CA ILE A 732 -8.44 -43.62 48.10
C ILE A 732 -7.96 -45.07 48.31
N GLU A 733 -7.54 -45.36 49.54
CA GLU A 733 -6.79 -46.52 50.07
C GLU A 733 -7.28 -47.94 49.65
N CYS A 734 -8.43 -48.07 48.99
CA CYS A 734 -9.01 -49.34 48.53
C CYS A 734 -9.62 -49.31 47.11
N ASP A 735 -9.47 -48.22 46.34
CA ASP A 735 -10.09 -48.11 45.02
C ASP A 735 -9.26 -48.82 43.93
N THR A 736 -9.92 -49.47 42.97
CA THR A 736 -9.27 -50.26 41.91
C THR A 736 -8.92 -49.42 40.67
N LYS A 737 -9.34 -48.16 40.64
CA LYS A 737 -9.14 -47.21 39.54
C LYS A 737 -9.24 -45.77 40.03
N ALA A 738 -8.64 -44.84 39.29
CA ALA A 738 -8.91 -43.41 39.39
C ALA A 738 -9.67 -42.99 38.13
N GLU A 739 -10.84 -42.38 38.26
CA GLU A 739 -11.60 -41.87 37.14
C GLU A 739 -12.00 -40.42 37.35
N GLY A 740 -12.09 -39.66 36.27
CA GLY A 740 -12.38 -38.25 36.34
C GLY A 740 -12.60 -37.60 34.98
N GLN A 741 -12.80 -36.29 35.01
CA GLN A 741 -13.03 -35.47 33.83
C GLN A 741 -11.97 -34.38 33.80
N LEU A 742 -11.12 -34.40 32.78
CA LEU A 742 -10.27 -33.26 32.45
C LEU A 742 -11.14 -32.13 31.92
N THR A 743 -10.81 -30.91 32.32
CA THR A 743 -11.53 -29.72 31.90
C THR A 743 -10.55 -28.68 31.39
N ALA A 744 -11.01 -27.86 30.48
CA ALA A 744 -10.30 -26.72 29.95
C ALA A 744 -11.30 -25.61 29.68
N THR A 745 -10.81 -24.37 29.67
CA THR A 745 -11.58 -23.22 29.21
C THR A 745 -10.95 -22.70 27.94
N ASP A 746 -11.76 -22.29 26.97
CA ASP A 746 -11.26 -21.61 25.78
C ASP A 746 -11.70 -20.14 25.87
N PRO A 747 -10.77 -19.18 25.80
CA PRO A 747 -11.12 -17.76 25.73
C PRO A 747 -11.92 -17.41 24.47
N ASP A 748 -11.83 -18.21 23.40
CA ASP A 748 -12.60 -18.02 22.18
C ASP A 748 -14.06 -18.42 22.39
N ALA A 749 -14.96 -17.44 22.40
CA ALA A 749 -16.38 -17.62 22.70
C ALA A 749 -17.13 -18.60 21.77
N ALA A 750 -16.56 -18.92 20.60
CA ALA A 750 -17.09 -19.91 19.67
C ALA A 750 -16.82 -21.36 20.11
N HIS A 751 -15.88 -21.59 21.04
CA HIS A 751 -15.50 -22.90 21.52
C HIS A 751 -16.03 -23.12 22.94
N THR A 752 -16.81 -24.18 23.11
CA THR A 752 -17.30 -24.60 24.42
C THR A 752 -16.57 -25.87 24.86
N ALA A 753 -16.65 -26.23 26.14
CA ALA A 753 -16.02 -27.44 26.67
C ALA A 753 -16.37 -28.72 25.89
N SER A 754 -17.53 -28.78 25.23
CA SER A 754 -17.96 -29.92 24.41
C SER A 754 -17.29 -29.99 23.02
N THR A 755 -16.62 -28.93 22.60
CA THR A 755 -15.94 -28.84 21.29
C THR A 755 -14.43 -29.11 21.37
N LEU A 756 -13.87 -29.13 22.58
CA LEU A 756 -12.45 -29.40 22.81
C LEU A 756 -12.15 -30.90 22.76
N VAL A 757 -11.01 -31.25 22.18
CA VAL A 757 -10.53 -32.64 22.05
C VAL A 757 -9.31 -32.86 22.94
N TYR A 758 -9.34 -33.91 23.76
CA TYR A 758 -8.29 -34.29 24.69
C TYR A 758 -7.53 -35.50 24.16
N SER A 759 -6.19 -35.47 24.26
CA SER A 759 -5.33 -36.58 23.85
C SER A 759 -4.10 -36.67 24.73
N LEU A 760 -3.45 -37.83 24.76
CA LEU A 760 -2.23 -38.03 25.52
C LEU A 760 -1.08 -37.25 24.86
N GLU A 761 -0.35 -36.48 25.64
CA GLU A 761 0.87 -35.83 25.19
C GLU A 761 2.09 -36.63 25.69
N GLY A 762 2.88 -37.17 24.77
CA GLY A 762 4.09 -37.92 25.10
C GLY A 762 3.83 -39.27 25.78
N THR A 763 4.80 -39.73 26.57
CA THR A 763 4.75 -41.02 27.28
C THR A 763 4.66 -40.79 28.79
N TYR A 764 3.92 -41.65 29.49
CA TYR A 764 3.91 -41.71 30.96
C TYR A 764 4.49 -43.05 31.44
N ASP A 765 4.76 -43.13 32.74
CA ASP A 765 5.30 -44.34 33.37
C ASP A 765 4.26 -45.46 33.45
N THR A 766 4.22 -46.30 32.40
CA THR A 766 3.30 -47.44 32.29
C THR A 766 3.60 -48.56 33.28
N SER A 767 4.72 -48.52 34.01
CA SER A 767 4.99 -49.49 35.09
C SER A 767 4.09 -49.25 36.31
N LYS A 768 3.50 -48.06 36.44
CA LYS A 768 2.60 -47.69 37.55
C LYS A 768 1.13 -47.97 37.27
N GLY A 769 0.73 -48.10 36.00
CA GLY A 769 -0.65 -48.34 35.62
C GLY A 769 -0.94 -48.02 34.16
N THR A 770 -2.19 -48.25 33.75
CA THR A 770 -2.68 -48.00 32.40
C THR A 770 -3.72 -46.90 32.42
N LEU A 771 -3.50 -45.84 31.63
CA LEU A 771 -4.46 -44.76 31.38
C LEU A 771 -5.24 -45.02 30.08
N THR A 772 -6.56 -44.88 30.16
CA THR A 772 -7.44 -44.65 29.00
C THR A 772 -7.93 -43.21 29.07
N LEU A 773 -7.61 -42.39 28.05
CA LEU A 773 -8.10 -41.01 27.91
C LEU A 773 -8.98 -40.93 26.66
N ASN A 774 -10.23 -40.52 26.84
CA ASN A 774 -11.16 -40.33 25.74
C ASN A 774 -11.08 -38.90 25.17
N PRO A 775 -11.44 -38.71 23.89
CA PRO A 775 -11.44 -37.39 23.24
C PRO A 775 -12.27 -36.32 23.94
N ASN A 776 -13.28 -36.70 24.73
CA ASN A 776 -14.12 -35.77 25.49
C ASN A 776 -13.53 -35.36 26.86
N GLY A 777 -12.31 -35.80 27.20
CA GLY A 777 -11.65 -35.49 28.46
C GLY A 777 -11.96 -36.44 29.61
N THR A 778 -12.86 -37.42 29.44
CA THR A 778 -13.04 -38.49 30.45
C THR A 778 -11.80 -39.38 30.46
N PHE A 779 -11.33 -39.75 31.65
CA PHE A 779 -10.22 -40.68 31.79
C PHE A 779 -10.48 -41.73 32.86
N VAL A 780 -9.83 -42.88 32.68
CA VAL A 780 -9.77 -43.97 33.65
C VAL A 780 -8.32 -44.42 33.74
N PHE A 781 -7.74 -44.37 34.93
CA PHE A 781 -6.41 -44.89 35.24
C PHE A 781 -6.54 -46.12 36.13
N ILE A 782 -5.95 -47.24 35.70
CA ILE A 782 -5.95 -48.50 36.43
C ILE A 782 -4.53 -48.78 36.93
N PRO A 783 -4.27 -48.75 38.24
CA PRO A 783 -2.97 -49.10 38.81
C PRO A 783 -2.57 -50.55 38.48
N LEU A 784 -1.34 -50.77 38.04
CA LEU A 784 -0.74 -52.10 37.93
C LEU A 784 -0.08 -52.42 39.28
N VAL A 785 -0.83 -53.10 40.16
CA VAL A 785 -0.48 -53.63 41.51
C VAL A 785 0.66 -52.92 42.28
N ARG A 786 0.30 -52.24 43.39
CA ARG A 786 1.18 -51.69 44.45
C ARG A 786 2.27 -50.70 43.97
N PHE A 787 1.90 -49.63 43.26
CA PHE A 787 2.76 -48.44 43.20
C PHE A 787 2.47 -47.53 44.39
N PHE A 788 3.51 -46.83 44.87
CA PHE A 788 3.39 -45.79 45.90
C PHE A 788 4.03 -44.52 45.36
N GLY A 789 3.36 -43.38 45.55
CA GLY A 789 3.84 -42.08 45.10
C GLY A 789 3.02 -41.48 43.97
N THR A 790 3.63 -40.54 43.25
CA THR A 790 2.95 -39.69 42.26
C THR A 790 3.28 -40.12 40.83
N ILE A 791 2.29 -40.05 39.95
CA ILE A 791 2.49 -40.07 38.49
C ILE A 791 1.93 -38.78 37.88
N ASN A 792 2.76 -38.12 37.05
CA ASN A 792 2.37 -36.95 36.28
C ASN A 792 2.19 -37.37 34.82
N ILE A 793 1.03 -37.07 34.26
CA ILE A 793 0.67 -37.40 32.88
C ILE A 793 0.35 -36.09 32.16
N GLN A 794 1.05 -35.84 31.05
CA GLN A 794 0.74 -34.69 30.21
C GLN A 794 -0.39 -35.04 29.24
N PHE A 795 -1.33 -34.12 29.09
CA PHE A 795 -2.42 -34.25 28.13
C PHE A 795 -2.50 -32.98 27.29
N ARG A 796 -2.77 -33.16 26.00
CA ARG A 796 -3.00 -32.10 25.03
C ARG A 796 -4.49 -31.82 24.94
N VAL A 797 -4.87 -30.56 25.05
CA VAL A 797 -6.21 -30.07 24.72
C VAL A 797 -6.12 -29.30 23.41
N THR A 798 -6.93 -29.69 22.43
CA THR A 798 -6.96 -29.07 21.10
C THR A 798 -8.36 -28.53 20.82
N ASP A 799 -8.45 -27.31 20.33
CA ASP A 799 -9.71 -26.72 19.86
C ASP A 799 -10.11 -27.27 18.47
N PRO A 800 -11.33 -26.97 17.96
CA PRO A 800 -11.75 -27.39 16.62
C PRO A 800 -10.89 -26.87 15.47
N LEU A 801 -10.08 -25.83 15.71
CA LEU A 801 -9.24 -25.16 14.72
C LEU A 801 -7.77 -25.61 14.77
N GLY A 802 -7.41 -26.50 15.69
CA GLY A 802 -6.09 -27.08 15.84
C GLY A 802 -5.13 -26.33 16.79
N ALA A 803 -5.57 -25.25 17.44
CA ALA A 803 -4.78 -24.63 18.52
C ALA A 803 -4.76 -25.56 19.74
N TYR A 804 -3.61 -25.68 20.41
CA TYR A 804 -3.47 -26.59 21.55
C TYR A 804 -2.62 -26.02 22.67
N ASP A 805 -2.87 -26.54 23.87
CA ASP A 805 -2.02 -26.37 25.05
C ASP A 805 -1.93 -27.67 25.85
N ILE A 806 -0.97 -27.75 26.77
CA ILE A 806 -0.65 -28.96 27.53
C ILE A 806 -1.00 -28.76 29.01
N GLY A 807 -1.88 -29.62 29.52
CA GLY A 807 -2.19 -29.73 30.93
C GLY A 807 -1.46 -30.89 31.59
N THR A 808 -1.45 -30.91 32.92
CA THR A 808 -0.91 -32.02 33.71
C THR A 808 -2.02 -32.67 34.54
N LEU A 809 -2.16 -33.98 34.43
CA LEU A 809 -2.92 -34.85 35.33
C LEU A 809 -1.95 -35.48 36.32
N THR A 810 -2.13 -35.19 37.60
CA THR A 810 -1.34 -35.75 38.71
C THR A 810 -2.18 -36.79 39.43
N ILE A 811 -1.69 -38.02 39.56
CA ILE A 811 -2.36 -39.07 40.33
C ILE A 811 -1.46 -39.45 41.51
N ASN A 812 -1.98 -39.32 42.73
CA ASN A 812 -1.29 -39.71 43.96
C ASN A 812 -1.89 -40.98 44.54
N GLN A 813 -1.03 -41.92 44.91
CA GLN A 813 -1.42 -43.09 45.69
C GLN A 813 -0.69 -43.10 47.06
N PRO A 814 -1.42 -42.89 48.18
CA PRO A 814 -0.83 -42.90 49.51
C PRO A 814 -0.38 -44.30 49.93
N LYS A 815 0.66 -44.37 50.77
CA LYS A 815 1.19 -45.62 51.35
C LYS A 815 0.23 -46.12 52.46
N PRO A 816 -0.33 -47.35 52.38
CA PRO A 816 -1.08 -47.92 53.49
C PRO A 816 -0.08 -48.28 54.60
N LEU A 817 -0.26 -47.73 55.80
CA LEU A 817 0.67 -47.96 56.91
C LEU A 817 -0.09 -48.71 57.99
N LEU A 818 -0.01 -50.04 58.04
CA LEU A 818 -0.29 -50.81 59.24
C LEU A 818 0.90 -51.75 59.44
N ASP A 819 1.71 -51.47 60.46
CA ASP A 819 2.94 -52.20 60.80
C ASP A 819 2.73 -52.95 62.12
N LEU A 820 3.12 -54.22 62.17
CA LEU A 820 2.99 -55.08 63.34
C LEU A 820 4.39 -55.46 63.85
N THR A 821 4.62 -55.29 65.14
CA THR A 821 5.81 -55.84 65.81
C THR A 821 5.38 -56.74 66.96
N GLU A 822 6.05 -57.88 67.12
CA GLU A 822 5.67 -58.93 68.07
C GLU A 822 6.75 -59.24 69.12
N THR A 823 6.33 -59.85 70.22
CA THR A 823 7.20 -60.52 71.19
C THR A 823 6.55 -61.84 71.59
N ILE A 824 7.28 -62.96 71.42
CA ILE A 824 6.77 -64.32 71.69
C ILE A 824 7.54 -64.96 72.85
N ILE A 825 6.80 -65.46 73.84
CA ILE A 825 7.29 -66.31 74.92
C ILE A 825 6.84 -67.75 74.62
N HIS A 826 7.80 -68.66 74.48
CA HIS A 826 7.54 -70.09 74.26
C HIS A 826 7.29 -70.85 75.57
N ILE A 827 6.82 -72.09 75.48
CA ILE A 827 6.46 -72.94 76.63
C ILE A 827 7.71 -73.28 77.46
N SER A 828 7.63 -73.23 78.79
CA SER A 828 8.80 -73.41 79.69
C SER A 828 9.27 -74.86 79.84
N THR A 829 8.35 -75.83 79.81
CA THR A 829 8.61 -77.27 79.97
C THR A 829 7.59 -78.08 79.17
N TYR A 830 7.95 -79.30 78.79
CA TYR A 830 7.06 -80.16 78.00
C TYR A 830 5.69 -80.33 78.68
N GLY A 831 4.61 -80.01 77.97
CA GLY A 831 3.23 -80.10 78.46
C GLY A 831 2.74 -78.94 79.34
N ALA A 832 3.55 -77.90 79.58
CA ALA A 832 3.06 -76.66 80.19
C ALA A 832 2.25 -75.82 79.18
N ASN A 833 1.47 -74.86 79.69
CA ASN A 833 0.65 -73.94 78.89
C ASN A 833 0.89 -72.49 79.31
N ASP A 834 2.16 -72.08 79.34
CA ASP A 834 2.61 -70.79 79.85
C ASP A 834 3.19 -69.87 78.76
N GLY A 835 2.95 -70.16 77.48
CA GLY A 835 3.37 -69.31 76.37
C GLY A 835 2.57 -68.00 76.28
N ALA A 836 3.11 -67.00 75.58
CA ALA A 836 2.44 -65.71 75.34
C ALA A 836 2.89 -65.04 74.04
N ILE A 837 2.02 -64.24 73.44
CA ILE A 837 2.31 -63.38 72.30
C ILE A 837 1.80 -61.98 72.60
N SER A 838 2.68 -60.99 72.52
CA SER A 838 2.34 -59.57 72.60
C SER A 838 2.62 -58.88 71.28
N VAL A 839 1.76 -57.95 70.87
CA VAL A 839 1.87 -57.24 69.58
C VAL A 839 1.73 -55.74 69.76
N VAL A 840 2.41 -54.96 68.93
CA VAL A 840 2.20 -53.52 68.80
C VAL A 840 1.85 -53.23 67.35
N SER A 841 0.64 -52.72 67.11
CA SER A 841 0.25 -52.17 65.82
C SER A 841 0.54 -50.67 65.78
N THR A 842 1.14 -50.20 64.69
CA THR A 842 1.36 -48.77 64.43
C THR A 842 0.90 -48.41 63.01
N GLY A 843 0.36 -47.20 62.83
CA GLY A 843 -0.31 -46.78 61.60
C GLY A 843 -1.83 -47.05 61.60
N GLY A 844 -2.49 -46.99 60.44
CA GLY A 844 -3.93 -47.16 60.24
C GLY A 844 -4.75 -45.96 60.68
N VAL A 845 -6.02 -45.90 60.28
CA VAL A 845 -6.93 -44.83 60.71
C VAL A 845 -7.75 -45.28 61.92
N GLY A 846 -7.71 -44.49 62.99
CA GLY A 846 -8.55 -44.70 64.16
C GLY A 846 -8.17 -45.93 65.00
N THR A 847 -9.15 -46.48 65.71
CA THR A 847 -8.96 -47.58 66.66
C THR A 847 -8.81 -48.92 65.94
N HIS A 848 -7.76 -49.68 66.22
CA HIS A 848 -7.57 -51.03 65.71
C HIS A 848 -8.43 -52.06 66.44
N THR A 849 -8.97 -53.01 65.68
CA THR A 849 -9.59 -54.24 66.20
C THR A 849 -8.69 -55.43 65.90
N TYR A 850 -8.59 -56.37 66.84
CA TYR A 850 -7.71 -57.53 66.75
C TYR A 850 -8.56 -58.80 66.77
N ARG A 851 -8.17 -59.80 65.99
CA ARG A 851 -8.80 -61.12 65.93
C ARG A 851 -7.73 -62.19 65.82
N TRP A 852 -7.48 -62.89 66.91
CA TRP A 852 -6.63 -64.06 67.00
C TRP A 852 -7.41 -65.33 66.72
N GLU A 853 -6.88 -66.20 65.87
CA GLU A 853 -7.36 -67.55 65.64
C GLU A 853 -6.36 -68.54 66.25
N TYR A 854 -6.83 -69.30 67.23
CA TYR A 854 -6.05 -70.28 67.99
C TYR A 854 -5.97 -71.61 67.23
N PRO A 855 -5.00 -72.49 67.54
CA PRO A 855 -4.83 -73.78 66.85
C PRO A 855 -6.06 -74.69 66.91
N ASN A 856 -6.85 -74.56 67.98
CA ASN A 856 -8.10 -75.31 68.19
C ASN A 856 -9.32 -74.71 67.47
N GLY A 857 -9.13 -73.66 66.65
CA GLY A 857 -10.17 -72.93 65.93
C GLY A 857 -10.92 -71.90 66.78
N SER A 858 -10.58 -71.72 68.05
CA SER A 858 -11.18 -70.68 68.89
C SER A 858 -10.67 -69.29 68.51
N VAL A 859 -11.50 -68.26 68.72
CA VAL A 859 -11.18 -66.88 68.33
C VAL A 859 -11.19 -65.97 69.55
N VAL A 860 -10.18 -65.11 69.65
CA VAL A 860 -10.02 -64.13 70.74
C VAL A 860 -9.74 -62.76 70.13
N THR A 861 -10.30 -61.69 70.71
CA THR A 861 -10.20 -60.33 70.14
C THR A 861 -9.37 -59.37 70.97
N THR A 862 -8.59 -59.88 71.92
CA THR A 862 -7.64 -59.10 72.70
C THR A 862 -6.42 -58.77 71.86
N LYS A 863 -5.73 -57.67 72.20
CA LYS A 863 -4.48 -57.28 71.55
C LYS A 863 -3.40 -58.34 71.80
N ASP A 864 -3.11 -58.62 73.06
CA ASP A 864 -2.13 -59.61 73.50
C ASP A 864 -2.82 -60.89 73.99
N ILE A 865 -2.13 -62.03 73.88
CA ILE A 865 -2.63 -63.35 74.30
C ILE A 865 -1.59 -64.11 75.15
N SER A 866 -2.03 -64.84 76.17
CA SER A 866 -1.17 -65.54 77.15
C SER A 866 -1.78 -66.87 77.61
N ASN A 867 -1.03 -67.65 78.40
CA ASN A 867 -1.37 -69.02 78.80
C ASN A 867 -1.58 -69.95 77.60
N LEU A 868 -0.72 -69.78 76.60
CA LEU A 868 -0.82 -70.46 75.32
C LEU A 868 -0.28 -71.88 75.42
N SER A 869 -0.92 -72.79 74.71
CA SER A 869 -0.39 -74.12 74.39
C SER A 869 0.53 -74.00 73.16
N PRO A 870 1.40 -74.99 72.91
CA PRO A 870 2.19 -75.01 71.68
C PRO A 870 1.28 -75.11 70.44
N GLY A 871 1.55 -74.29 69.42
CA GLY A 871 0.74 -74.24 68.21
C GLY A 871 0.87 -72.93 67.41
N GLN A 872 0.08 -72.84 66.34
CA GLN A 872 0.02 -71.69 65.43
C GLN A 872 -1.15 -70.76 65.77
N TYR A 873 -0.86 -69.47 65.85
CA TYR A 873 -1.82 -68.41 66.21
C TYR A 873 -1.84 -67.34 65.11
N THR A 874 -2.99 -67.12 64.49
CA THR A 874 -3.13 -66.14 63.39
C THR A 874 -3.82 -64.89 63.89
N LEU A 875 -3.17 -63.73 63.79
CA LEU A 875 -3.76 -62.43 64.07
C LEU A 875 -4.31 -61.81 62.80
N THR A 876 -5.51 -61.23 62.86
CA THR A 876 -6.04 -60.26 61.90
C THR A 876 -6.27 -58.93 62.62
N VAL A 877 -5.72 -57.84 62.10
CA VAL A 877 -5.92 -56.47 62.61
C VAL A 877 -6.70 -55.67 61.57
N THR A 878 -7.77 -55.00 62.00
CA THR A 878 -8.62 -54.15 61.14
C THR A 878 -8.71 -52.75 61.71
N ASP A 879 -8.54 -51.72 60.88
CA ASP A 879 -8.65 -50.31 61.27
C ASP A 879 -10.08 -49.75 61.14
N ALA A 880 -10.29 -48.46 61.45
CA ALA A 880 -11.62 -47.83 61.43
C ALA A 880 -12.21 -47.64 60.02
N ASN A 881 -11.39 -47.76 58.97
CA ASN A 881 -11.82 -47.69 57.56
C ASN A 881 -12.08 -49.09 56.95
N ASN A 882 -12.11 -50.15 57.77
CA ASN A 882 -12.26 -51.56 57.38
C ASN A 882 -11.10 -52.12 56.56
N CYS A 883 -9.91 -51.51 56.61
CA CYS A 883 -8.70 -52.10 56.03
C CYS A 883 -8.20 -53.21 56.95
N SER A 884 -7.93 -54.41 56.43
CA SER A 884 -7.52 -55.58 57.23
C SER A 884 -6.12 -56.10 56.85
N TYR A 885 -5.35 -56.49 57.86
CA TYR A 885 -4.02 -57.10 57.76
C TYR A 885 -3.98 -58.39 58.58
N SER A 886 -3.29 -59.45 58.13
CA SER A 886 -3.24 -60.72 58.87
C SER A 886 -1.84 -61.34 58.89
N GLU A 887 -1.40 -61.84 60.06
CA GLU A 887 -0.07 -62.40 60.32
C GLU A 887 -0.15 -63.67 61.18
N THR A 888 0.81 -64.57 61.06
CA THR A 888 0.82 -65.87 61.77
C THR A 888 2.04 -66.06 62.66
N TYR A 889 1.83 -66.47 63.91
CA TYR A 889 2.87 -66.66 64.92
C TYR A 889 2.87 -68.09 65.47
N ILE A 890 4.05 -68.61 65.87
CA ILE A 890 4.21 -70.00 66.34
C ILE A 890 4.75 -70.01 67.78
N VAL A 891 4.02 -70.66 68.69
CA VAL A 891 4.46 -70.95 70.07
C VAL A 891 5.01 -72.38 70.12
N ARG A 892 6.27 -72.54 70.54
CA ARG A 892 6.99 -73.83 70.59
C ARG A 892 7.07 -74.41 72.00
N GLU A 893 7.29 -75.72 72.12
CA GLU A 893 7.55 -76.42 73.38
C GLU A 893 8.89 -77.21 73.39
N PRO A 894 9.52 -77.44 74.56
CA PRO A 894 10.77 -78.21 74.65
C PRO A 894 10.59 -79.72 74.43
N PRO A 895 11.63 -80.46 73.98
CA PRO A 895 11.57 -81.91 73.74
C PRO A 895 11.61 -82.77 75.00
N LEU A 896 11.15 -84.04 74.90
CA LEU A 896 11.19 -85.04 75.98
C LEU A 896 11.52 -86.46 75.46
N VAL A 897 12.32 -87.22 76.21
CA VAL A 897 12.57 -88.67 76.04
C VAL A 897 12.49 -89.39 77.39
N THR A 898 12.22 -90.71 77.40
CA THR A 898 12.21 -91.54 78.62
C THR A 898 13.31 -92.62 78.58
N LEU A 899 13.99 -92.83 79.72
CA LEU A 899 15.07 -93.82 79.85
C LEU A 899 14.57 -95.17 80.40
N GLN A 900 15.22 -96.27 80.00
CA GLN A 900 14.97 -97.62 80.51
C GLN A 900 15.84 -97.97 81.75
N PRO A 901 15.48 -98.99 82.56
CA PRO A 901 16.16 -99.29 83.83
C PRO A 901 17.66 -99.59 83.70
N THR A 902 18.37 -99.45 84.83
CA THR A 902 19.82 -99.56 85.03
C THR A 902 20.53 -100.57 84.11
N GLN A 903 21.59 -100.11 83.44
CA GLN A 903 22.38 -100.94 82.52
C GLN A 903 23.59 -101.55 83.25
N SER A 904 23.80 -102.86 83.10
CA SER A 904 24.94 -103.57 83.69
C SER A 904 25.83 -104.16 82.61
N ILE A 905 27.14 -104.03 82.75
CA ILE A 905 28.13 -104.53 81.78
C ILE A 905 29.31 -105.19 82.50
N CYS A 906 29.92 -106.22 81.89
CA CYS A 906 31.07 -106.91 82.46
C CYS A 906 32.37 -106.10 82.27
N ILE A 907 33.31 -106.23 83.20
CA ILE A 907 34.64 -105.60 83.12
C ILE A 907 35.38 -106.04 81.84
N GLY A 908 35.93 -105.08 81.11
CA GLY A 908 36.66 -105.32 79.84
C GLY A 908 35.86 -105.06 78.56
N GLU A 909 34.53 -104.97 78.63
CA GLU A 909 33.69 -104.55 77.50
C GLU A 909 33.80 -103.03 77.27
N THR A 910 33.80 -102.60 76.00
CA THR A 910 34.11 -101.21 75.63
C THR A 910 32.89 -100.33 75.34
N THR A 911 31.67 -100.86 75.41
CA THR A 911 30.45 -100.11 75.05
C THR A 911 29.22 -100.60 75.81
N VAL A 912 28.50 -99.67 76.46
CA VAL A 912 27.19 -99.93 77.07
C VAL A 912 26.09 -99.20 76.29
N LEU A 913 24.96 -99.86 76.10
CA LEU A 913 23.80 -99.31 75.39
C LEU A 913 22.86 -98.67 76.41
N LEU A 914 22.52 -97.39 76.24
CA LEU A 914 21.50 -96.70 77.02
C LEU A 914 20.21 -96.59 76.19
N PRO A 915 19.20 -97.44 76.44
CA PRO A 915 17.95 -97.40 75.68
C PRO A 915 17.09 -96.22 76.09
N TYR A 916 16.50 -95.56 75.11
CA TYR A 916 15.45 -94.55 75.31
C TYR A 916 14.24 -94.83 74.42
N THR A 917 13.08 -94.39 74.89
CA THR A 917 11.78 -94.56 74.24
C THR A 917 11.01 -93.24 74.16
N ASN A 918 10.01 -93.22 73.29
CA ASN A 918 8.98 -92.17 73.20
C ASN A 918 9.51 -90.73 73.00
N PRO A 919 10.16 -90.43 71.86
CA PRO A 919 10.58 -89.07 71.53
C PRO A 919 9.36 -88.17 71.31
N ARG A 920 9.23 -87.10 72.11
CA ARG A 920 8.25 -86.02 71.93
C ARG A 920 8.96 -84.78 71.40
N VAL A 921 8.33 -84.09 70.44
CA VAL A 921 8.88 -82.86 69.82
C VAL A 921 10.23 -83.08 69.13
N ASN A 922 10.40 -84.26 68.52
CA ASN A 922 11.55 -84.67 67.69
C ASN A 922 12.91 -84.15 68.17
N PRO A 923 13.42 -84.63 69.32
CA PRO A 923 14.79 -84.34 69.73
C PRO A 923 15.77 -84.85 68.67
N ILE A 924 16.78 -84.04 68.36
CA ILE A 924 17.80 -84.31 67.34
C ILE A 924 19.19 -84.52 67.93
N THR A 925 19.48 -83.97 69.12
CA THR A 925 20.78 -84.11 69.77
C THR A 925 20.62 -84.43 71.25
N TYR A 926 21.68 -84.98 71.85
CA TYR A 926 21.78 -85.27 73.25
C TYR A 926 23.14 -84.87 73.82
N SER A 927 23.14 -84.58 75.12
CA SER A 927 24.34 -84.36 75.93
C SER A 927 24.30 -85.25 77.15
N ILE A 928 25.42 -85.88 77.50
CA ILE A 928 25.62 -86.63 78.74
C ILE A 928 26.66 -85.91 79.59
N VAL A 929 26.30 -85.64 80.84
CA VAL A 929 27.21 -85.13 81.86
C VAL A 929 27.33 -86.17 82.98
N TRP A 930 28.53 -86.71 83.15
CA TRP A 930 28.88 -87.67 84.19
C TRP A 930 29.26 -86.98 85.50
N ASP A 931 29.05 -87.69 86.61
CA ASP A 931 29.58 -87.26 87.91
C ASP A 931 31.12 -87.38 88.01
N ASN A 932 31.70 -86.84 89.07
CA ASN A 932 33.16 -86.82 89.26
C ASN A 932 33.76 -88.23 89.40
N ASN A 933 33.03 -89.18 89.98
CA ASN A 933 33.50 -90.54 90.20
C ASN A 933 33.60 -91.30 88.87
N ALA A 934 32.61 -91.12 87.99
CA ALA A 934 32.57 -91.65 86.64
C ALA A 934 33.67 -91.06 85.75
N GLN A 935 33.90 -89.75 85.83
CA GLN A 935 34.98 -89.10 85.07
C GLN A 935 36.38 -89.56 85.52
N THR A 936 36.59 -89.76 86.84
CA THR A 936 37.86 -90.27 87.37
C THR A 936 38.14 -91.71 86.93
N ALA A 937 37.09 -92.51 86.73
CA ALA A 937 37.18 -93.85 86.18
C ALA A 937 37.38 -93.88 84.65
N GLY A 938 37.32 -92.72 83.98
CA GLY A 938 37.61 -92.54 82.55
C GLY A 938 36.39 -92.36 81.65
N LEU A 939 35.16 -92.26 82.18
CA LEU A 939 33.96 -91.96 81.39
C LEU A 939 33.93 -90.48 80.98
N VAL A 940 33.64 -90.20 79.71
CA VAL A 940 33.76 -88.85 79.15
C VAL A 940 32.38 -88.24 78.87
N ASN A 941 32.24 -86.94 79.19
CA ASN A 941 31.04 -86.17 78.87
C ASN A 941 30.85 -86.05 77.36
N VAL A 942 29.59 -85.98 76.94
CA VAL A 942 29.20 -85.82 75.54
C VAL A 942 28.31 -84.59 75.44
N THR A 943 28.55 -83.73 74.45
CA THR A 943 27.79 -82.49 74.29
C THR A 943 27.21 -82.41 72.88
N ASP A 944 25.90 -82.22 72.80
CA ASP A 944 25.10 -82.00 71.59
C ASP A 944 25.39 -82.97 70.43
N VAL A 945 25.63 -84.23 70.75
CA VAL A 945 25.81 -85.30 69.75
C VAL A 945 24.46 -85.71 69.21
N THR A 946 24.40 -86.08 67.92
CA THR A 946 23.16 -86.53 67.27
C THR A 946 22.51 -87.66 68.05
N LEU A 947 21.25 -87.43 68.45
CA LEU A 947 20.43 -88.46 69.06
C LEU A 947 20.11 -89.49 67.97
N PRO A 948 20.31 -90.79 68.22
CA PRO A 948 19.92 -91.82 67.26
C PRO A 948 18.46 -91.66 66.82
N ALA A 949 18.12 -92.09 65.61
CA ALA A 949 16.73 -92.10 65.18
C ALA A 949 16.08 -93.40 65.64
N ILE A 950 14.85 -93.33 66.20
CA ILE A 950 14.00 -94.51 66.34
C ILE A 950 13.32 -94.74 64.99
N VAL A 951 13.77 -95.75 64.24
CA VAL A 951 13.23 -96.07 62.90
C VAL A 951 12.22 -97.20 63.03
N THR A 952 11.02 -97.03 62.44
CA THR A 952 9.95 -98.03 62.49
C THR A 952 10.41 -99.37 61.86
N PRO A 953 10.06 -100.53 62.46
CA PRO A 953 9.06 -100.73 63.52
C PRO A 953 9.61 -100.66 64.96
N ALA A 954 10.85 -100.20 65.19
CA ALA A 954 11.41 -100.15 66.54
C ALA A 954 10.69 -99.11 67.43
N THR A 955 10.49 -99.44 68.71
CA THR A 955 9.89 -98.53 69.73
C THR A 955 10.93 -97.94 70.68
N SER A 956 12.20 -98.33 70.53
CA SER A 956 13.35 -97.85 71.29
C SER A 956 14.57 -97.73 70.38
N ALA A 957 15.52 -96.88 70.76
CA ALA A 957 16.87 -96.86 70.21
C ALA A 957 17.88 -96.69 71.34
N ASN A 958 19.16 -96.90 71.05
CA ASN A 958 20.21 -96.93 72.05
C ASN A 958 21.22 -95.80 71.81
N ILE A 959 21.51 -95.05 72.87
CA ILE A 959 22.70 -94.21 72.93
C ILE A 959 23.88 -95.12 73.29
N ASN A 960 24.90 -95.15 72.44
CA ASN A 960 26.10 -95.93 72.69
C ASN A 960 27.05 -95.12 73.60
N ILE A 961 27.26 -95.60 74.81
CA ILE A 961 28.20 -95.01 75.77
C ILE A 961 29.49 -95.84 75.71
N ALA A 962 30.61 -95.18 75.37
CA ALA A 962 31.91 -95.80 75.40
C ALA A 962 32.39 -95.98 76.85
N VAL A 963 32.86 -97.18 77.18
CA VAL A 963 33.40 -97.53 78.50
C VAL A 963 34.89 -97.86 78.34
N PRO A 964 35.81 -97.16 79.03
CA PRO A 964 37.23 -97.50 78.96
C PRO A 964 37.52 -98.92 79.47
N THR A 965 38.50 -99.61 78.86
CA THR A 965 38.88 -100.99 79.21
C THR A 965 39.41 -101.15 80.64
N ALA A 966 39.89 -100.06 81.25
CA ALA A 966 40.42 -100.03 82.61
C ALA A 966 39.43 -99.52 83.67
N VAL A 967 38.13 -99.35 83.33
CA VAL A 967 37.13 -98.89 84.30
C VAL A 967 36.96 -99.94 85.42
N PRO A 968 37.12 -99.56 86.70
CA PRO A 968 36.91 -100.47 87.83
C PRO A 968 35.46 -100.95 87.96
N VAL A 969 35.28 -102.08 88.65
CA VAL A 969 33.95 -102.54 89.11
C VAL A 969 33.34 -101.47 90.01
N GLY A 970 32.12 -101.04 89.71
CA GLY A 970 31.44 -99.95 90.41
C GLY A 970 30.16 -99.45 89.72
N THR A 971 29.45 -98.53 90.36
CA THR A 971 28.27 -97.85 89.82
C THR A 971 28.62 -96.40 89.49
N TYR A 972 28.22 -95.93 88.31
CA TYR A 972 28.55 -94.61 87.78
C TYR A 972 27.29 -93.88 87.33
N HIS A 973 27.13 -92.60 87.70
CA HIS A 973 25.93 -91.81 87.43
C HIS A 973 26.14 -90.73 86.36
N GLY A 974 25.16 -90.55 85.49
CA GLY A 974 25.15 -89.53 84.45
C GLY A 974 23.78 -88.82 84.32
N LEU A 975 23.80 -87.62 83.76
CA LEU A 975 22.62 -86.84 83.39
C LEU A 975 22.55 -86.70 81.87
N LEU A 976 21.42 -87.05 81.27
CA LEU A 976 21.11 -86.86 79.87
C LEU A 976 20.24 -85.61 79.67
N ARG A 977 20.57 -84.80 78.67
CA ARG A 977 19.69 -83.75 78.11
C ARG A 977 19.51 -83.98 76.62
N VAL A 978 18.34 -83.69 76.07
CA VAL A 978 18.08 -83.73 74.63
C VAL A 978 17.62 -82.36 74.10
N LYS A 979 17.93 -82.04 72.84
CA LYS A 979 17.48 -80.80 72.19
C LYS A 979 16.77 -81.07 70.87
N ASN A 980 15.83 -80.21 70.51
CA ASN A 980 15.14 -80.23 69.21
C ASN A 980 15.88 -79.35 68.19
N ALA A 981 15.40 -79.31 66.94
CA ALA A 981 15.99 -78.51 65.86
C ALA A 981 15.92 -76.98 66.09
N ALA A 982 15.04 -76.51 66.95
CA ALA A 982 14.90 -75.10 67.32
C ALA A 982 15.85 -74.70 68.48
N GLY A 983 16.60 -75.64 69.04
CA GLY A 983 17.54 -75.41 70.14
C GLY A 983 16.93 -75.52 71.55
N ASP A 984 15.63 -75.81 71.66
CA ASP A 984 14.96 -75.98 72.95
C ASP A 984 15.46 -77.25 73.63
N SER A 985 15.78 -77.16 74.92
CA SER A 985 16.41 -78.24 75.70
C SER A 985 15.43 -78.90 76.66
N SER A 986 15.49 -80.22 76.78
CA SER A 986 14.79 -80.97 77.81
C SER A 986 15.35 -80.66 79.21
N GLY A 987 14.60 -81.05 80.24
CA GLY A 987 15.14 -81.17 81.60
C GLY A 987 16.26 -82.23 81.71
N ASN A 988 16.94 -82.26 82.85
CA ASN A 988 17.95 -83.27 83.19
C ASN A 988 17.31 -84.64 83.45
N LEU A 989 17.71 -85.67 82.71
CA LEU A 989 17.27 -87.05 82.89
C LEU A 989 18.41 -87.87 83.51
N ALA A 990 18.28 -88.29 84.76
CA ALA A 990 19.32 -89.05 85.45
C ALA A 990 19.34 -90.54 85.05
N PHE A 991 20.53 -91.12 84.96
CA PHE A 991 20.74 -92.55 84.74
C PHE A 991 22.01 -93.05 85.44
N GLN A 992 22.17 -94.38 85.52
CA GLN A 992 23.36 -95.02 86.06
C GLN A 992 23.76 -96.26 85.27
N ILE A 993 25.06 -96.56 85.24
CA ILE A 993 25.62 -97.79 84.67
C ILE A 993 26.41 -98.55 85.75
N VAL A 994 26.37 -99.88 85.72
CA VAL A 994 27.03 -100.75 86.71
C VAL A 994 28.05 -101.66 86.02
N ILE A 995 29.31 -101.60 86.43
CA ILE A 995 30.39 -102.48 85.94
C ILE A 995 30.53 -103.68 86.89
N THR A 996 30.42 -104.91 86.38
CA THR A 996 30.46 -106.16 87.17
C THR A 996 31.62 -107.09 86.74
N PRO A 997 32.16 -107.96 87.63
CA PRO A 997 33.18 -108.96 87.26
C PRO A 997 32.61 -110.11 86.39
N TYR A 998 33.44 -110.75 85.54
CA TYR A 998 33.04 -111.87 84.66
C TYR A 998 32.34 -113.01 85.44
N PRO A 999 31.23 -113.58 84.93
CA PRO A 999 30.60 -114.75 85.54
C PRO A 999 31.36 -116.06 85.21
N ILE A 1000 31.87 -116.75 86.23
CA ILE A 1000 32.45 -118.09 86.10
C ILE A 1000 31.30 -119.10 85.92
N LYS A 1001 31.24 -119.80 84.77
CA LYS A 1001 30.36 -120.95 84.55
C LYS A 1001 30.81 -122.13 85.43
N ALA A 1002 29.97 -122.59 86.35
CA ALA A 1002 30.15 -123.88 87.02
C ALA A 1002 29.73 -125.02 86.08
N HIS A 1003 30.63 -125.96 85.80
CA HIS A 1003 30.31 -127.27 85.20
C HIS A 1003 30.80 -128.35 86.18
N ILE A 1004 29.88 -129.18 86.70
CA ILE A 1004 30.21 -130.48 87.30
C ILE A 1004 29.74 -131.54 86.30
N GLN A 1005 30.64 -132.43 85.87
CA GLN A 1005 30.28 -133.79 85.45
C GLN A 1005 31.41 -134.75 85.87
N LEU A 1006 31.03 -135.88 86.47
CA LEU A 1006 31.85 -136.77 87.30
C LEU A 1006 32.93 -137.57 86.53
N VAL A 1007 34.13 -137.60 87.12
CA VAL A 1007 35.25 -138.58 87.13
C VAL A 1007 35.51 -139.43 85.88
N ASN A 1008 36.52 -139.05 85.09
CA ASN A 1008 37.84 -139.72 84.98
C ASN A 1008 38.84 -138.80 84.26
#